data_AF-A0AAD5I500-F1
#
_entry.id   AF-A0AAD5I500-F1
#
_cell.length_a   1.000
_cell.length_b   1.000
_cell.length_c   1.000
_cell.angle_alpha   90.00
_cell.angle_beta   90.00
_cell.angle_gamma   90.00
#
_symmetry.space_group_name_H-M   'P 1'
#
loop_
_entity.id
_entity.type
_entity.pdbx_description
1 polymer ?
#
loop_
_entity_poly.entity_id
_entity_poly.type
_entity_poly.pdbx_seq_one_letter_code
_entity_poly.pdbx_strand_id
1 'polypeptide(L)'
;MASPQYLTFQVKCCLQKSSCSHNFNHFKTLSSAFKPFQGELHHQLSIIRSNVSKTIKDASVKLLDAFVDRVFEITDQPLPRSQHFKYLQSNFAPVDELGEAVLITSIEGEIPNDFPEDYSGIKNKYGYTQVVDFTASSASGMPKFGGLAKLYLEEPADTEGLIKMEYHKFEENVFFTGSAFVSKGKHFEEDDGWTVTFVHNEDTDTSQVSQKWLKTNAGAGYRSPDQCCLFDAEWKRYLKPTDGPFIDETFYGSEINSYRKELNSIGVILDVGKECSLLASNIDLHTDLVTITRIYNFLAEIQWEADAETDRRIWILDGSENGQWVNPTECVLYDKDGLFSSQLYVLDKHYNQKLLEFFASAFDVKSIPTVGDFCKLWKVWESSGLQLSSGECCAFWVCVMRHWSLKTEALLVDCLVKLPVDSGSEGILLFDRRDVFIADDQQLKDAFEQSSCRSIFVWYPRRSLPALPRPKLLEIFSKIGVRTISESVEKQELSLEGVEFKQVKPRDMYIDKALVKLILGFLCNPALKLEATKRYEAVKCLQNLSVQEIEEPIEERYSLSLASGEIVNVRLNQMIRWDRKSSILFTQRLDRSNGHKNLLEYATHFSEVISKGVLWEMEDHINALAELIRLAFLLEFNEEAIGFLIKSKNLQIFMEDEEFLSTAFPSE
;
A
#
# COMPACT_ATOMS: atom_id res chain seq x y z
N MET A 1 -4.17 47.98 8.92
CA MET A 1 -3.40 49.24 8.77
C MET A 1 -2.30 48.98 7.77
N ALA A 2 -2.53 49.31 6.50
CA ALA A 2 -1.52 49.29 5.46
C ALA A 2 -1.43 50.72 4.89
N SER A 3 -0.22 51.27 4.90
CA SER A 3 0.11 52.62 4.48
C SER A 3 -0.08 52.79 2.97
N PRO A 4 -0.54 53.95 2.46
CA PRO A 4 -0.55 54.19 1.02
C PRO A 4 0.89 54.36 0.53
N GLN A 5 1.31 53.51 -0.42
CA GLN A 5 2.58 53.66 -1.13
C GLN A 5 2.38 54.57 -2.34
N TYR A 6 3.20 55.61 -2.44
CA TYR A 6 3.35 56.40 -3.66
C TYR A 6 4.37 55.73 -4.58
N LEU A 7 3.99 55.40 -5.82
CA LEU A 7 4.93 55.04 -6.88
C LEU A 7 4.76 56.00 -8.06
N THR A 8 5.88 56.59 -8.49
CA THR A 8 6.01 57.38 -9.72
C THR A 8 6.57 56.49 -10.83
N PHE A 9 5.88 56.42 -11.97
CA PHE A 9 6.44 55.83 -13.20
C PHE A 9 6.34 56.83 -14.36
N GLN A 10 7.49 57.11 -14.99
CA GLN A 10 7.57 57.76 -16.29
C GLN A 10 7.32 56.72 -17.39
N VAL A 11 6.28 56.90 -18.21
CA VAL A 11 6.11 56.13 -19.45
C VAL A 11 6.56 56.96 -20.65
N LYS A 12 7.68 56.55 -21.27
CA LYS A 12 8.07 56.99 -22.61
C LYS A 12 7.14 56.34 -23.63
N CYS A 13 6.44 57.17 -24.39
CA CYS A 13 5.67 56.73 -25.56
C CYS A 13 6.64 56.28 -26.67
N CYS A 14 6.59 55.01 -27.06
CA CYS A 14 7.13 54.53 -28.33
C CYS A 14 6.06 53.70 -29.05
N LEU A 15 5.64 54.19 -30.22
CA LEU A 15 4.92 53.41 -31.22
C LEU A 15 5.76 52.19 -31.63
N GLN A 16 5.26 50.97 -31.40
CA GLN A 16 5.61 49.84 -32.26
C GLN A 16 4.53 48.75 -32.25
N LYS A 17 4.19 48.28 -33.46
CA LYS A 17 3.25 47.20 -33.75
C LYS A 17 3.83 45.82 -33.38
N SER A 18 2.91 44.98 -32.90
CA SER A 18 2.74 43.52 -33.08
C SER A 18 3.49 42.54 -32.17
N SER A 19 2.72 41.59 -31.62
CA SER A 19 2.90 40.16 -31.89
C SER A 19 1.66 39.34 -31.46
N CYS A 20 1.13 38.50 -32.34
CA CYS A 20 0.20 37.43 -31.96
C CYS A 20 0.91 36.37 -31.10
N SER A 21 0.22 35.81 -30.12
CA SER A 21 0.47 34.46 -29.60
C SER A 21 -0.77 33.59 -29.78
N HIS A 22 -0.50 32.31 -30.04
CA HIS A 22 -1.42 31.25 -30.39
C HIS A 22 -2.34 30.83 -29.23
N ASN A 23 -3.60 30.50 -29.53
CA ASN A 23 -4.22 29.27 -29.06
C ASN A 23 -5.33 28.82 -30.01
N PHE A 24 -5.28 27.54 -30.37
CA PHE A 24 -6.18 26.83 -31.27
C PHE A 24 -7.28 26.13 -30.45
N ASN A 25 -8.45 25.97 -31.08
CA ASN A 25 -9.57 25.07 -30.77
C ASN A 25 -10.68 25.60 -29.85
N HIS A 26 -11.75 26.12 -30.47
CA HIS A 26 -13.07 25.48 -30.37
C HIS A 26 -14.06 26.15 -31.32
N PHE A 27 -14.29 25.59 -32.51
CA PHE A 27 -15.59 25.68 -33.20
C PHE A 27 -15.74 24.48 -34.12
N LYS A 28 -16.44 23.46 -33.63
CA LYS A 28 -17.16 22.52 -34.49
C LYS A 28 -18.47 23.18 -34.87
N THR A 29 -18.88 22.90 -36.11
CA THR A 29 -20.22 23.11 -36.70
C THR A 29 -20.38 24.37 -37.54
N LEU A 30 -19.91 24.33 -38.80
CA LEU A 30 -20.65 24.90 -39.92
C LEU A 30 -20.47 23.99 -41.15
N SER A 31 -21.58 23.39 -41.56
CA SER A 31 -21.70 22.43 -42.66
C SER A 31 -22.13 23.13 -43.96
N SER A 32 -21.58 22.66 -45.08
CA SER A 32 -22.17 22.59 -46.43
C SER A 32 -21.88 23.64 -47.53
N ALA A 33 -21.04 24.66 -47.35
CA ALA A 33 -20.84 25.68 -48.42
C ALA A 33 -19.58 25.55 -49.32
N PHE A 34 -18.61 24.67 -49.06
CA PHE A 34 -17.28 24.73 -49.72
C PHE A 34 -16.88 23.47 -50.51
N LYS A 35 -17.75 22.96 -51.37
CA LYS A 35 -17.43 21.82 -52.27
C LYS A 35 -16.84 22.10 -53.67
N PRO A 36 -16.75 23.32 -54.25
CA PRO A 36 -16.19 23.46 -55.60
C PRO A 36 -14.71 23.90 -55.71
N PHE A 37 -14.01 24.27 -54.63
CA PHE A 37 -12.68 24.92 -54.75
C PHE A 37 -11.45 24.01 -54.56
N GLN A 38 -11.65 22.70 -54.41
CA GLN A 38 -10.57 21.76 -54.08
C GLN A 38 -9.64 21.42 -55.26
N GLY A 39 -10.07 21.64 -56.51
CA GLY A 39 -9.32 21.26 -57.71
C GLY A 39 -8.20 22.22 -58.11
N GLU A 40 -8.38 23.53 -57.90
CA GLU A 40 -7.44 24.54 -58.41
C GLU A 40 -6.26 24.79 -57.46
N LEU A 41 -6.43 24.51 -56.16
CA LEU A 41 -5.39 24.77 -55.15
C LEU A 41 -4.22 23.76 -55.24
N HIS A 42 -4.45 22.58 -55.82
CA HIS A 42 -3.44 21.53 -55.86
C HIS A 42 -2.44 21.68 -57.00
N HIS A 43 -2.77 22.42 -58.06
CA HIS A 43 -1.85 22.66 -59.18
C HIS A 43 -0.93 23.88 -58.94
N GLN A 44 -1.35 24.85 -58.13
CA GLN A 44 -0.56 26.06 -57.87
C GLN A 44 0.42 25.95 -56.69
N LEU A 45 0.41 24.86 -55.92
CA LEU A 45 1.28 24.66 -54.76
C LEU A 45 2.61 23.96 -55.07
N SER A 46 2.99 23.80 -56.34
CA SER A 46 4.27 23.17 -56.73
C SER A 46 5.39 24.15 -57.11
N ILE A 47 5.18 25.48 -57.04
CA ILE A 47 6.20 26.46 -57.45
C ILE A 47 6.47 27.51 -56.34
N ILE A 48 7.66 27.38 -55.74
CA ILE A 48 8.43 28.37 -54.95
C ILE A 48 8.04 28.55 -53.46
N ARG A 49 8.76 27.80 -52.62
CA ARG A 49 8.94 27.96 -51.17
C ARG A 49 9.81 29.19 -50.87
N SER A 50 9.27 30.18 -50.15
CA SER A 50 9.93 30.94 -49.04
C SER A 50 9.35 32.33 -48.71
N ASN A 51 8.27 32.80 -49.33
CA ASN A 51 7.68 34.12 -48.96
C ASN A 51 6.16 34.14 -48.69
N VAL A 52 5.58 33.00 -48.35
CA VAL A 52 4.13 32.78 -48.43
C VAL A 52 3.36 33.14 -47.13
N SER A 53 4.02 33.30 -45.97
CA SER A 53 3.28 33.50 -44.70
C SER A 53 2.62 34.87 -44.56
N LYS A 54 3.25 35.95 -45.04
CA LYS A 54 2.74 37.32 -44.85
C LYS A 54 1.65 37.67 -45.86
N THR A 55 1.84 37.28 -47.12
CA THR A 55 0.86 37.50 -48.19
C THR A 55 -0.42 36.70 -47.96
N ILE A 56 -0.33 35.48 -47.41
CA ILE A 56 -1.52 34.70 -47.04
C ILE A 56 -2.27 35.35 -45.88
N LYS A 57 -1.59 35.89 -44.86
CA LYS A 57 -2.23 36.59 -43.74
C LYS A 57 -2.95 37.86 -44.19
N ASP A 58 -2.31 38.67 -45.02
CA ASP A 58 -2.93 39.90 -45.53
C ASP A 58 -4.09 39.62 -46.48
N ALA A 59 -4.00 38.55 -47.28
CA ALA A 59 -5.11 38.11 -48.13
C ALA A 59 -6.29 37.56 -47.32
N SER A 60 -6.04 36.81 -46.25
CA SER A 60 -7.10 36.24 -45.41
C SER A 60 -7.81 37.30 -44.55
N VAL A 61 -7.09 38.31 -44.04
CA VAL A 61 -7.72 39.46 -43.35
C VAL A 61 -8.60 40.26 -44.31
N LYS A 62 -8.11 40.56 -45.52
CA LYS A 62 -8.91 41.29 -46.53
C LYS A 62 -10.14 40.51 -47.00
N LEU A 63 -10.05 39.18 -47.05
CA LEU A 63 -11.17 38.32 -47.42
C LEU A 63 -12.18 38.19 -46.28
N LEU A 64 -11.72 38.26 -45.02
CA LEU A 64 -12.59 38.31 -43.84
C LEU A 64 -13.32 39.66 -43.74
N ASP A 65 -12.64 40.78 -43.93
CA ASP A 65 -13.26 42.12 -43.96
C ASP A 65 -14.31 42.19 -45.09
N ALA A 66 -13.95 41.76 -46.31
CA ALA A 66 -14.88 41.72 -47.42
C ALA A 66 -16.05 40.73 -47.23
N PHE A 67 -15.89 39.71 -46.38
CA PHE A 67 -16.97 38.79 -46.00
C PHE A 67 -17.87 39.41 -44.93
N VAL A 68 -17.30 40.07 -43.91
CA VAL A 68 -18.06 40.79 -42.87
C VAL A 68 -18.90 41.90 -43.49
N ASP A 69 -18.31 42.73 -44.36
CA ASP A 69 -19.00 43.83 -45.02
C ASP A 69 -20.09 43.39 -46.01
N ARG A 70 -20.04 42.13 -46.49
CA ARG A 70 -20.96 41.58 -47.49
C ARG A 70 -22.04 40.67 -46.91
N VAL A 71 -21.80 40.10 -45.72
CA VAL A 71 -22.74 39.22 -45.01
C VAL A 71 -23.52 39.98 -43.93
N PHE A 72 -22.91 41.02 -43.34
CA PHE A 72 -23.59 41.90 -42.37
C PHE A 72 -23.97 43.23 -43.04
N GLU A 73 -25.18 43.31 -43.62
CA GLU A 73 -25.81 44.61 -43.86
C GLU A 73 -26.28 45.16 -42.51
N ILE A 74 -25.55 46.13 -41.95
CA ILE A 74 -26.02 46.92 -40.82
C ILE A 74 -27.26 47.69 -41.28
N THR A 75 -28.43 47.18 -40.92
CA THR A 75 -29.68 47.92 -41.07
C THR A 75 -29.82 48.82 -39.86
N ASP A 76 -29.64 50.13 -40.05
CA ASP A 76 -30.04 51.13 -39.07
C ASP A 76 -31.57 51.08 -38.94
N GLN A 77 -32.08 50.26 -38.04
CA GLN A 77 -33.46 50.38 -37.59
C GLN A 77 -33.55 51.59 -36.65
N PRO A 78 -34.34 52.63 -36.97
CA PRO A 78 -34.55 53.73 -36.06
C PRO A 78 -35.43 53.25 -34.91
N LEU A 79 -34.81 52.82 -33.81
CA LEU A 79 -35.49 52.58 -32.54
C LEU A 79 -35.79 53.93 -31.85
N PRO A 80 -37.01 54.16 -31.33
CA PRO A 80 -37.36 55.41 -30.68
C PRO A 80 -36.49 55.65 -29.43
N ARG A 81 -36.13 56.92 -29.20
CA ARG A 81 -35.23 57.45 -28.14
C ARG A 81 -35.54 57.07 -26.68
N SER A 82 -36.50 56.21 -26.38
CA SER A 82 -36.96 55.94 -25.00
C SER A 82 -36.42 54.66 -24.37
N GLN A 83 -35.51 53.90 -25.01
CA GLN A 83 -34.96 52.66 -24.42
C GLN A 83 -33.44 52.65 -24.19
N HIS A 84 -32.69 53.66 -24.62
CA HIS A 84 -31.23 53.70 -24.46
C HIS A 84 -30.75 54.23 -23.09
N PHE A 85 -31.64 54.79 -22.26
CA PHE A 85 -31.25 55.50 -21.03
C PHE A 85 -31.56 54.78 -19.71
N LYS A 86 -32.20 53.60 -19.72
CA LYS A 86 -32.67 52.99 -18.47
C LYS A 86 -31.64 52.12 -17.72
N TYR A 87 -30.53 51.76 -18.36
CA TYR A 87 -29.51 50.85 -17.76
C TYR A 87 -28.23 51.54 -17.28
N LEU A 88 -28.12 52.86 -17.40
CA LEU A 88 -26.92 53.64 -17.04
C LEU A 88 -27.19 54.83 -16.11
N GLN A 89 -28.40 54.95 -15.56
CA GLN A 89 -28.76 56.05 -14.65
C GLN A 89 -28.86 55.55 -13.20
N SER A 90 -27.75 55.59 -12.48
CA SER A 90 -27.68 55.45 -11.02
C SER A 90 -26.41 56.15 -10.51
N ASN A 91 -26.31 56.43 -9.20
CA ASN A 91 -25.16 57.07 -8.54
C ASN A 91 -23.83 56.30 -8.65
N PHE A 92 -23.80 55.17 -9.35
CA PHE A 92 -22.63 54.30 -9.59
C PHE A 92 -22.19 54.34 -11.06
N ALA A 93 -22.13 55.53 -11.67
CA ALA A 93 -21.65 55.67 -13.03
C ALA A 93 -20.19 55.17 -13.15
N PRO A 94 -19.84 54.40 -14.20
CA PRO A 94 -18.47 53.95 -14.42
C PRO A 94 -17.51 55.13 -14.53
N VAL A 95 -16.42 55.08 -13.77
CA VAL A 95 -15.30 56.03 -13.91
C VAL A 95 -14.07 55.25 -14.42
N ASP A 96 -13.42 55.78 -15.46
CA ASP A 96 -12.19 55.21 -16.02
C ASP A 96 -11.10 55.07 -14.95
N GLU A 97 -10.22 54.06 -15.09
CA GLU A 97 -9.04 53.92 -14.24
C GLU A 97 -8.13 55.16 -14.39
N LEU A 98 -8.14 56.04 -13.38
CA LEU A 98 -7.46 57.33 -13.44
C LEU A 98 -5.97 57.18 -13.13
N GLY A 99 -5.13 57.27 -14.17
CA GLY A 99 -3.68 57.37 -14.01
C GLY A 99 -3.20 58.74 -13.49
N GLU A 100 -4.02 59.79 -13.63
CA GLU A 100 -3.82 61.16 -13.09
C GLU A 100 -5.18 61.76 -12.70
N ALA A 101 -5.18 62.78 -11.82
CA ALA A 101 -6.40 63.38 -11.27
C ALA A 101 -7.31 64.04 -12.33
N VAL A 102 -8.61 63.74 -12.29
CA VAL A 102 -9.64 64.32 -13.19
C VAL A 102 -10.60 65.22 -12.41
N LEU A 103 -10.86 66.42 -12.94
CA LEU A 103 -11.81 67.39 -12.39
C LEU A 103 -13.25 66.95 -12.69
N ILE A 104 -14.02 66.56 -11.66
CA ILE A 104 -15.44 66.21 -11.81
C ILE A 104 -16.27 67.48 -11.64
N THR A 105 -16.86 67.98 -12.73
CA THR A 105 -17.61 69.26 -12.73
C THR A 105 -19.12 69.10 -12.46
N SER A 106 -19.68 67.90 -12.54
CA SER A 106 -21.08 67.60 -12.19
C SER A 106 -21.28 66.10 -12.00
N ILE A 107 -22.08 65.70 -11.01
CA ILE A 107 -22.52 64.32 -10.77
C ILE A 107 -24.05 64.32 -10.84
N GLU A 108 -24.63 63.57 -11.78
CA GLU A 108 -26.08 63.35 -11.88
C GLU A 108 -26.40 61.88 -11.64
N GLY A 109 -27.39 61.59 -10.79
CA GLY A 109 -27.89 60.24 -10.55
C GLY A 109 -29.24 60.22 -9.83
N GLU A 110 -29.99 59.14 -10.00
CA GLU A 110 -31.30 58.93 -9.35
C GLU A 110 -31.16 58.11 -8.06
N ILE A 111 -31.96 58.46 -7.04
CA ILE A 111 -31.97 57.80 -5.73
C ILE A 111 -32.72 56.46 -5.83
N PRO A 112 -32.14 55.33 -5.42
CA PRO A 112 -32.83 54.04 -5.40
C PRO A 112 -34.05 54.04 -4.47
N ASN A 113 -35.11 53.32 -4.86
CA ASN A 113 -36.39 53.32 -4.13
C ASN A 113 -36.31 52.83 -2.68
N ASP A 114 -35.24 52.11 -2.31
CA ASP A 114 -35.06 51.51 -0.97
C ASP A 114 -34.05 52.30 -0.11
N PHE A 115 -33.65 53.50 -0.55
CA PHE A 115 -32.73 54.36 0.19
C PHE A 115 -33.44 54.95 1.44
N PRO A 116 -32.79 55.02 2.61
CA PRO A 116 -33.43 55.53 3.82
C PRO A 116 -33.98 56.95 3.59
N GLU A 117 -35.28 57.15 3.84
CA GLU A 117 -35.95 58.45 3.58
C GLU A 117 -35.26 59.61 4.29
N ASP A 118 -34.65 59.34 5.46
CA ASP A 118 -33.91 60.29 6.29
C ASP A 118 -32.74 61.00 5.57
N TYR A 119 -32.28 60.47 4.43
CA TYR A 119 -31.14 61.01 3.67
C TYR A 119 -31.46 61.29 2.19
N SER A 120 -32.71 61.12 1.76
CA SER A 120 -33.11 61.44 0.37
C SER A 120 -33.32 62.95 0.18
N GLY A 121 -32.69 63.54 -0.85
CA GLY A 121 -32.80 64.99 -1.14
C GLY A 121 -32.02 65.90 -0.19
N ILE A 122 -31.17 65.34 0.68
CA ILE A 122 -30.27 66.06 1.58
C ILE A 122 -28.85 66.01 1.01
N LYS A 123 -28.05 67.06 1.26
CA LYS A 123 -26.65 67.09 0.84
C LYS A 123 -25.85 66.03 1.60
N ASN A 124 -25.31 65.06 0.87
CA ASN A 124 -24.52 63.95 1.39
C ASN A 124 -23.03 64.34 1.49
N LYS A 125 -22.36 63.87 2.54
CA LYS A 125 -20.93 64.02 2.78
C LYS A 125 -20.10 62.96 2.07
N TYR A 126 -20.69 61.80 1.81
CA TYR A 126 -19.98 60.67 1.24
C TYR A 126 -20.70 60.09 0.02
N GLY A 127 -19.92 59.54 -0.91
CA GLY A 127 -20.42 58.78 -2.05
C GLY A 127 -19.59 57.52 -2.26
N TYR A 128 -20.20 56.48 -2.81
CA TYR A 128 -19.50 55.25 -3.20
C TYR A 128 -19.67 55.05 -4.70
N THR A 129 -18.60 54.72 -5.42
CA THR A 129 -18.64 54.48 -6.87
C THR A 129 -17.75 53.31 -7.27
N GLN A 130 -18.00 52.78 -8.47
CA GLN A 130 -17.26 51.67 -9.07
C GLN A 130 -16.16 52.21 -9.97
N VAL A 131 -14.99 51.57 -9.92
CA VAL A 131 -13.84 51.95 -10.74
C VAL A 131 -13.64 50.90 -11.82
N VAL A 132 -13.66 51.35 -13.07
CA VAL A 132 -13.47 50.51 -14.25
C VAL A 132 -12.02 50.11 -14.37
N ASP A 133 -11.75 48.82 -14.52
CA ASP A 133 -10.44 48.34 -14.96
C ASP A 133 -10.36 48.52 -16.47
N PHE A 134 -9.60 49.53 -16.91
CA PHE A 134 -9.56 49.90 -18.33
C PHE A 134 -8.95 48.78 -19.18
N THR A 135 -7.92 48.12 -18.65
CA THR A 135 -7.16 47.11 -19.37
C THR A 135 -8.02 45.86 -19.58
N ALA A 136 -8.65 45.36 -18.51
CA ALA A 136 -9.52 44.20 -18.57
C ALA A 136 -10.80 44.48 -19.38
N SER A 137 -11.38 45.68 -19.24
CA SER A 137 -12.56 46.08 -20.01
C SER A 137 -12.26 46.12 -21.51
N SER A 138 -11.12 46.71 -21.88
CA SER A 138 -10.68 46.79 -23.28
C SER A 138 -10.38 45.42 -23.88
N ALA A 139 -9.78 44.51 -23.10
CA ALA A 139 -9.45 43.16 -23.56
C ALA A 139 -10.70 42.28 -23.77
N SER A 140 -11.71 42.44 -22.92
CA SER A 140 -12.94 41.63 -22.94
C SER A 140 -14.06 42.21 -23.82
N GLY A 141 -14.02 43.50 -24.14
CA GLY A 141 -15.08 44.21 -24.85
C GLY A 141 -16.32 44.51 -24.01
N MET A 142 -16.27 44.30 -22.69
CA MET A 142 -17.35 44.56 -21.74
C MET A 142 -16.81 45.38 -20.55
N PRO A 143 -17.61 46.26 -19.91
CA PRO A 143 -17.17 46.97 -18.71
C PRO A 143 -16.85 46.00 -17.56
N LYS A 144 -15.62 46.05 -17.06
CA LYS A 144 -15.13 45.30 -15.90
C LYS A 144 -14.73 46.26 -14.80
N PHE A 145 -15.21 46.01 -13.58
CA PHE A 145 -14.97 46.88 -12.43
C PHE A 145 -13.95 46.22 -11.50
N GLY A 146 -12.77 46.84 -11.40
CA GLY A 146 -11.62 46.31 -10.65
C GLY A 146 -11.41 46.95 -9.27
N GLY A 147 -12.30 47.86 -8.84
CA GLY A 147 -12.25 48.40 -7.48
C GLY A 147 -13.41 49.30 -7.09
N LEU A 148 -13.48 49.64 -5.81
CA LEU A 148 -14.46 50.57 -5.22
C LEU A 148 -13.79 51.86 -4.80
N ALA A 149 -14.49 52.97 -4.96
CA ALA A 149 -14.04 54.29 -4.54
C ALA A 149 -15.03 54.91 -3.56
N LYS A 150 -14.52 55.43 -2.43
CA LYS A 150 -15.25 56.27 -1.48
C LYS A 150 -14.89 57.73 -1.72
N LEU A 151 -15.89 58.56 -1.98
CA LEU A 151 -15.79 59.99 -2.28
C LEU A 151 -16.14 60.81 -1.03
N TYR A 152 -15.34 61.82 -0.72
CA TYR A 152 -15.57 62.79 0.35
C TYR A 152 -16.06 64.10 -0.29
N LEU A 153 -17.37 64.29 -0.34
CA LEU A 153 -18.02 65.35 -1.13
C LEU A 153 -17.93 66.74 -0.48
N GLU A 154 -17.63 66.81 0.82
CA GLU A 154 -17.51 68.08 1.57
C GLU A 154 -16.09 68.39 2.05
N GLU A 155 -15.17 67.43 2.01
CA GLU A 155 -13.78 67.67 2.41
C GLU A 155 -12.97 68.20 1.22
N PRO A 156 -12.28 69.35 1.35
CA PRO A 156 -11.38 69.82 0.30
C PRO A 156 -10.19 68.86 0.18
N ALA A 157 -9.89 68.40 -1.03
CA ALA A 157 -8.62 67.77 -1.31
C ALA A 157 -7.47 68.80 -1.18
N ASP A 158 -6.22 68.32 -1.04
CA ASP A 158 -5.02 69.17 -0.94
C ASP A 158 -4.80 70.08 -2.17
N THR A 159 -5.58 69.91 -3.24
CA THR A 159 -5.55 70.69 -4.47
C THR A 159 -6.93 71.32 -4.72
N GLU A 160 -6.98 72.63 -4.96
CA GLU A 160 -8.24 73.37 -5.18
C GLU A 160 -9.05 72.77 -6.36
N GLY A 161 -10.32 72.44 -6.09
CA GLY A 161 -11.27 71.92 -7.08
C GLY A 161 -11.37 70.40 -7.18
N LEU A 162 -10.62 69.62 -6.38
CA LEU A 162 -10.66 68.16 -6.39
C LEU A 162 -11.45 67.58 -5.20
N ILE A 163 -12.16 66.48 -5.45
CA ILE A 163 -12.85 65.68 -4.44
C ILE A 163 -11.86 64.68 -3.85
N LYS A 164 -11.73 64.63 -2.53
CA LYS A 164 -10.91 63.62 -1.86
C LYS A 164 -11.55 62.24 -2.03
N MET A 165 -10.75 61.22 -2.33
CA MET A 165 -11.22 59.86 -2.60
C MET A 165 -10.31 58.82 -1.97
N GLU A 166 -10.90 57.76 -1.42
CA GLU A 166 -10.20 56.54 -1.01
C GLU A 166 -10.53 55.41 -1.99
N TYR A 167 -9.50 54.69 -2.44
CA TYR A 167 -9.64 53.63 -3.43
C TYR A 167 -9.31 52.25 -2.84
N HIS A 168 -10.15 51.27 -3.13
CA HIS A 168 -9.95 49.87 -2.82
C HIS A 168 -9.90 49.06 -4.10
N LYS A 169 -8.68 48.75 -4.56
CA LYS A 169 -8.44 47.89 -5.73
C LYS A 169 -8.59 46.42 -5.36
N PHE A 170 -9.26 45.64 -6.20
CA PHE A 170 -9.29 44.18 -6.11
C PHE A 170 -8.03 43.55 -6.72
N GLU A 171 -7.83 42.26 -6.47
CA GLU A 171 -6.72 41.51 -7.05
C GLU A 171 -6.88 41.39 -8.57
N GLU A 172 -5.81 41.01 -9.28
CA GLU A 172 -5.85 40.83 -10.73
C GLU A 172 -6.89 39.77 -11.12
N ASN A 173 -7.62 39.99 -12.23
CA ASN A 173 -8.72 39.13 -12.70
C ASN A 173 -9.91 38.97 -11.73
N VAL A 174 -10.00 39.83 -10.72
CA VAL A 174 -11.12 39.87 -9.78
C VAL A 174 -11.97 41.10 -10.07
N PHE A 175 -13.21 40.86 -10.50
CA PHE A 175 -14.15 41.90 -10.92
C PHE A 175 -15.44 41.82 -10.14
N PHE A 176 -16.19 42.91 -10.04
CA PHE A 176 -17.47 42.91 -9.35
C PHE A 176 -18.58 43.57 -10.15
N THR A 177 -19.83 43.30 -9.77
CA THR A 177 -21.02 43.90 -10.37
C THR A 177 -21.92 44.47 -9.29
N GLY A 178 -22.31 45.74 -9.46
CA GLY A 178 -23.10 46.47 -8.46
C GLY A 178 -22.43 46.64 -7.09
N SER A 179 -22.87 47.62 -6.32
CA SER A 179 -22.51 47.74 -4.91
C SER A 179 -23.67 48.34 -4.14
N ALA A 180 -23.94 47.80 -2.95
CA ALA A 180 -25.00 48.29 -2.07
C ALA A 180 -24.39 48.74 -0.74
N PHE A 181 -24.76 49.94 -0.29
CA PHE A 181 -24.43 50.40 1.06
C PHE A 181 -25.51 49.94 2.03
N VAL A 182 -25.09 49.35 3.16
CA VAL A 182 -25.95 48.83 4.22
C VAL A 182 -25.60 49.57 5.51
N SER A 183 -26.52 50.39 6.02
CA SER A 183 -26.29 51.16 7.25
C SER A 183 -26.32 50.27 8.49
N LYS A 184 -25.57 50.65 9.54
CA LYS A 184 -25.45 49.90 10.79
C LYS A 184 -26.62 50.09 11.78
N GLY A 185 -27.76 50.64 11.34
CA GLY A 185 -28.87 51.01 12.22
C GLY A 185 -28.62 52.33 12.95
N LYS A 186 -29.26 52.56 14.11
CA LYS A 186 -29.43 53.86 14.82
C LYS A 186 -28.14 54.55 15.33
N HIS A 187 -27.18 54.83 14.46
CA HIS A 187 -26.07 55.75 14.69
C HIS A 187 -26.11 56.91 13.69
N PHE A 188 -25.45 58.03 14.06
CA PHE A 188 -25.70 59.37 13.53
C PHE A 188 -24.77 59.82 12.37
N GLU A 189 -23.79 59.00 11.97
CA GLU A 189 -22.83 59.35 10.91
C GLU A 189 -23.20 58.64 9.59
N GLU A 190 -23.14 59.39 8.49
CA GLU A 190 -23.66 59.00 7.17
C GLU A 190 -22.95 57.79 6.55
N ASP A 191 -21.66 57.57 6.84
CA ASP A 191 -20.86 56.46 6.32
C ASP A 191 -20.71 55.26 7.28
N ASP A 192 -21.43 55.25 8.42
CA ASP A 192 -21.39 54.14 9.37
C ASP A 192 -22.21 52.93 8.87
N GLY A 193 -21.56 52.08 8.09
CA GLY A 193 -22.17 50.90 7.48
C GLY A 193 -21.17 50.02 6.74
N TRP A 194 -21.70 49.13 5.89
CA TRP A 194 -20.94 48.20 5.07
C TRP A 194 -21.28 48.42 3.59
N THR A 195 -20.30 48.26 2.70
CA THR A 195 -20.56 48.11 1.27
C THR A 195 -20.51 46.63 0.92
N VAL A 196 -21.59 46.11 0.35
CA VAL A 196 -21.72 44.71 -0.06
C VAL A 196 -21.71 44.64 -1.58
N THR A 197 -20.91 43.73 -2.13
CA THR A 197 -20.79 43.50 -3.56
C THR A 197 -20.53 42.04 -3.89
N PHE A 198 -20.96 41.60 -5.07
CA PHE A 198 -20.62 40.29 -5.63
C PHE A 198 -19.33 40.39 -6.42
N VAL A 199 -18.31 39.68 -5.94
CA VAL A 199 -17.00 39.61 -6.57
C VAL A 199 -16.88 38.28 -7.31
N HIS A 200 -16.38 38.33 -8.54
CA HIS A 200 -16.13 37.20 -9.42
C HIS A 200 -14.65 37.16 -9.80
N ASN A 201 -14.02 36.02 -9.54
CA ASN A 201 -12.66 35.74 -9.98
C ASN A 201 -12.73 34.93 -11.28
N GLU A 202 -12.21 35.50 -12.37
CA GLU A 202 -12.24 34.86 -13.70
C GLU A 202 -11.19 33.75 -13.86
N ASP A 203 -10.11 33.75 -13.07
CA ASP A 203 -9.10 32.68 -13.12
C ASP A 203 -9.67 31.37 -12.55
N THR A 204 -10.51 31.45 -11.52
CA THR A 204 -11.16 30.29 -10.90
C THR A 204 -12.59 30.06 -11.37
N ASP A 205 -13.16 30.97 -12.16
CA ASP A 205 -14.58 30.99 -12.55
C ASP A 205 -15.54 30.89 -11.34
N THR A 206 -15.19 31.55 -10.24
CA THR A 206 -15.98 31.53 -9.00
C THR A 206 -16.39 32.93 -8.56
N SER A 207 -17.68 33.09 -8.26
CA SER A 207 -18.20 34.27 -7.55
C SER A 207 -18.20 34.00 -6.05
N GLN A 208 -17.53 34.85 -5.26
CA GLN A 208 -17.36 34.63 -3.83
C GLN A 208 -17.84 35.83 -3.00
N VAL A 209 -18.46 35.53 -1.85
CA VAL A 209 -18.46 36.40 -0.68
C VAL A 209 -17.33 35.89 0.23
N SER A 210 -16.08 36.12 -0.17
CA SER A 210 -14.90 35.38 0.30
C SER A 210 -14.45 35.66 1.74
N GLN A 211 -15.14 36.56 2.46
CA GLN A 211 -14.77 36.91 3.83
C GLN A 211 -15.40 35.97 4.87
N LYS A 212 -14.72 35.85 6.01
CA LYS A 212 -15.26 35.17 7.20
C LYS A 212 -16.23 36.11 7.91
N TRP A 213 -17.51 36.04 7.58
CA TRP A 213 -18.53 36.97 8.11
C TRP A 213 -19.78 36.27 8.67
N LEU A 214 -19.96 34.96 8.45
CA LEU A 214 -21.04 34.20 9.07
C LEU A 214 -20.59 33.66 10.42
N LYS A 215 -21.29 34.04 11.48
CA LYS A 215 -21.01 33.57 12.83
C LYS A 215 -21.52 32.13 12.98
N THR A 216 -20.66 31.25 13.49
CA THR A 216 -20.98 29.84 13.75
C THR A 216 -20.78 29.49 15.22
N ASN A 217 -21.38 28.38 15.65
CA ASN A 217 -21.23 27.83 16.99
C ASN A 217 -19.91 27.05 17.20
N ALA A 218 -19.17 26.75 16.12
CA ALA A 218 -17.88 26.09 16.18
C ALA A 218 -16.75 27.08 16.53
N GLY A 219 -16.33 27.08 17.79
CA GLY A 219 -15.28 27.97 18.28
C GLY A 219 -15.72 29.44 18.36
N ALA A 220 -14.76 30.34 18.59
CA ALA A 220 -15.00 31.78 18.74
C ALA A 220 -14.87 32.57 17.42
N GLY A 221 -15.41 32.05 16.31
CA GLY A 221 -15.06 32.54 14.96
C GLY A 221 -16.20 32.73 13.98
N TYR A 222 -16.00 33.70 13.09
CA TYR A 222 -16.74 33.84 11.83
C TYR A 222 -16.13 32.92 10.76
N ARG A 223 -16.95 32.41 9.85
CA ARG A 223 -16.57 31.53 8.74
C ARG A 223 -17.13 32.07 7.42
N SER A 224 -16.53 31.63 6.32
CA SER A 224 -17.04 31.91 4.97
C SER A 224 -18.29 31.04 4.72
N PRO A 225 -19.24 31.47 3.87
CA PRO A 225 -20.48 30.72 3.64
C PRO A 225 -20.28 29.25 3.24
N ASP A 226 -19.31 28.98 2.37
CA ASP A 226 -18.92 27.64 1.93
C ASP A 226 -18.31 26.75 3.02
N GLN A 227 -18.06 27.31 4.21
CA GLN A 227 -17.58 26.61 5.41
C GLN A 227 -18.62 26.60 6.54
N CYS A 228 -19.89 26.86 6.21
CA CYS A 228 -21.00 26.90 7.16
C CYS A 228 -22.10 25.91 6.76
N CYS A 229 -22.77 25.35 7.76
CA CYS A 229 -24.00 24.57 7.60
C CYS A 229 -25.16 25.22 8.33
N LEU A 230 -26.39 24.97 7.87
CA LEU A 230 -27.58 25.34 8.62
C LEU A 230 -27.93 24.23 9.61
N PHE A 231 -28.23 24.57 10.88
CA PHE A 231 -28.62 23.56 11.85
C PHE A 231 -30.10 23.19 11.66
N ASP A 232 -30.34 22.08 10.97
CA ASP A 232 -31.70 21.62 10.69
C ASP A 232 -32.31 20.86 11.90
N ALA A 233 -33.62 20.97 12.07
CA ALA A 233 -34.38 20.35 13.15
C ALA A 233 -34.24 18.82 13.19
N GLU A 234 -34.00 18.18 12.04
CA GLU A 234 -33.74 16.74 11.95
C GLU A 234 -32.46 16.34 12.70
N TRP A 235 -31.45 17.22 12.71
CA TRP A 235 -30.13 17.00 13.29
C TRP A 235 -30.13 17.18 14.80
N LYS A 236 -31.08 17.94 15.34
CA LYS A 236 -31.26 18.18 16.78
C LYS A 236 -31.40 16.92 17.62
N ARG A 237 -31.81 15.81 17.02
CA ARG A 237 -31.90 14.49 17.67
C ARG A 237 -30.54 13.82 17.89
N TYR A 238 -29.55 14.18 17.08
CA TYR A 238 -28.24 13.50 17.02
C TYR A 238 -27.09 14.40 17.43
N LEU A 239 -27.11 15.67 17.03
CA LEU A 239 -26.04 16.65 17.25
C LEU A 239 -26.50 17.83 18.11
N LYS A 240 -25.53 18.55 18.64
CA LYS A 240 -25.69 19.89 19.23
C LYS A 240 -25.21 20.94 18.23
N PRO A 241 -25.72 22.18 18.33
CA PRO A 241 -25.24 23.28 17.49
C PRO A 241 -23.72 23.51 17.57
N THR A 242 -23.09 23.17 18.70
CA THR A 242 -21.64 23.31 18.93
C THR A 242 -20.79 22.23 18.27
N ASP A 243 -21.38 21.17 17.71
CA ASP A 243 -20.64 20.00 17.23
C ASP A 243 -20.02 20.20 15.86
N GLY A 244 -20.53 21.16 15.10
CA GLY A 244 -20.08 21.45 13.75
C GLY A 244 -20.12 22.95 13.46
N PRO A 245 -19.70 23.35 12.26
CA PRO A 245 -19.70 24.75 11.82
C PRO A 245 -21.12 25.22 11.45
N PHE A 246 -22.05 25.03 12.37
CA PHE A 246 -23.44 25.44 12.22
C PHE A 246 -23.60 26.93 12.49
N ILE A 247 -24.41 27.60 11.67
CA ILE A 247 -24.76 29.02 11.85
C ILE A 247 -25.33 29.25 13.26
N ASP A 248 -24.86 30.31 13.92
CA ASP A 248 -25.28 30.69 15.27
C ASP A 248 -26.70 31.28 15.28
N GLU A 249 -27.70 30.40 15.38
CA GLU A 249 -29.11 30.78 15.49
C GLU A 249 -29.38 31.69 16.69
N THR A 250 -28.59 31.57 17.78
CA THR A 250 -28.77 32.43 18.96
C THR A 250 -28.36 33.88 18.70
N PHE A 251 -27.43 34.10 17.76
CA PHE A 251 -26.98 35.41 17.33
C PHE A 251 -27.86 36.01 16.23
N TYR A 252 -28.24 35.22 15.23
CA TYR A 252 -29.01 35.70 14.08
C TYR A 252 -30.53 35.70 14.27
N GLY A 253 -31.03 35.02 15.32
CA GLY A 253 -32.46 34.78 15.50
C GLY A 253 -32.93 33.55 14.73
N SER A 254 -34.04 32.95 15.18
CA SER A 254 -34.60 31.73 14.56
C SER A 254 -35.14 31.97 13.15
N GLU A 255 -35.39 33.23 12.78
CA GLU A 255 -35.78 33.65 11.45
C GLU A 255 -34.72 33.32 10.39
N ILE A 256 -33.45 33.13 10.78
CA ILE A 256 -32.36 32.76 9.86
C ILE A 256 -32.67 31.48 9.08
N ASN A 257 -33.40 30.55 9.70
CA ASN A 257 -33.84 29.30 9.08
C ASN A 257 -34.84 29.51 7.93
N SER A 258 -35.55 30.64 7.91
CA SER A 258 -36.48 30.98 6.82
C SER A 258 -35.77 31.37 5.52
N TYR A 259 -34.51 31.81 5.60
CA TYR A 259 -33.68 32.24 4.47
C TYR A 259 -32.87 31.11 3.83
N ARG A 260 -33.35 29.86 3.92
CA ARG A 260 -32.62 28.67 3.46
C ARG A 260 -32.16 28.79 2.00
N LYS A 261 -33.01 29.30 1.11
CA LYS A 261 -32.68 29.40 -0.33
C LYS A 261 -31.61 30.47 -0.57
N GLU A 262 -31.69 31.56 0.15
CA GLU A 262 -30.77 32.69 0.09
C GLU A 262 -29.40 32.28 0.64
N LEU A 263 -29.38 31.61 1.79
CA LEU A 263 -28.17 31.05 2.41
C LEU A 263 -27.45 30.06 1.47
N ASN A 264 -28.20 29.17 0.81
CA ASN A 264 -27.64 28.28 -0.20
C ASN A 264 -27.01 29.06 -1.37
N SER A 265 -27.68 30.13 -1.79
CA SER A 265 -27.27 30.94 -2.96
C SER A 265 -25.98 31.71 -2.70
N ILE A 266 -25.69 32.04 -1.44
CA ILE A 266 -24.43 32.68 -1.03
C ILE A 266 -23.34 31.68 -0.66
N GLY A 267 -23.61 30.37 -0.73
CA GLY A 267 -22.63 29.30 -0.55
C GLY A 267 -22.78 28.45 0.72
N VAL A 268 -23.75 28.73 1.60
CA VAL A 268 -24.00 27.87 2.79
C VAL A 268 -24.38 26.47 2.36
N ILE A 269 -23.72 25.46 2.95
CA ILE A 269 -23.95 24.07 2.60
C ILE A 269 -25.26 23.59 3.23
N LEU A 270 -26.15 23.06 2.38
CA LEU A 270 -27.44 22.47 2.77
C LEU A 270 -27.67 21.04 2.25
N ASP A 271 -26.70 20.51 1.52
CA ASP A 271 -26.72 19.14 1.02
C ASP A 271 -26.16 18.21 2.10
N VAL A 272 -26.95 17.21 2.51
CA VAL A 272 -26.61 16.33 3.63
C VAL A 272 -25.23 15.67 3.46
N GLY A 273 -24.89 15.23 2.25
CA GLY A 273 -23.58 14.61 2.00
C GLY A 273 -22.42 15.57 2.22
N LYS A 274 -22.54 16.79 1.70
CA LYS A 274 -21.54 17.86 1.91
C LYS A 274 -21.50 18.36 3.34
N GLU A 275 -22.64 18.45 4.02
CA GLU A 275 -22.73 18.83 5.43
C GLU A 275 -21.97 17.83 6.31
N CYS A 276 -22.13 16.53 6.04
CA CYS A 276 -21.45 15.47 6.79
C CYS A 276 -19.96 15.44 6.52
N SER A 277 -19.55 15.73 5.29
CA SER A 277 -18.14 15.87 4.92
C SER A 277 -17.50 17.08 5.60
N LEU A 278 -18.24 18.20 5.71
CA LEU A 278 -17.77 19.37 6.46
C LEU A 278 -17.70 19.07 7.97
N LEU A 279 -18.66 18.33 8.52
CA LEU A 279 -18.63 17.90 9.93
C LEU A 279 -17.44 16.98 10.20
N ALA A 280 -17.19 15.99 9.33
CA ALA A 280 -16.08 15.07 9.44
C ALA A 280 -14.72 15.78 9.33
N SER A 281 -14.58 16.75 8.44
CA SER A 281 -13.34 17.53 8.28
C SER A 281 -13.08 18.56 9.39
N ASN A 282 -14.08 18.89 10.20
CA ASN A 282 -13.92 19.79 11.36
C ASN A 282 -13.93 19.03 12.70
N ILE A 283 -14.04 17.69 12.68
CA ILE A 283 -14.12 16.91 13.92
C ILE A 283 -12.83 17.02 14.73
N ASP A 284 -11.70 17.24 14.05
CA ASP A 284 -10.36 17.38 14.61
C ASP A 284 -10.14 18.67 15.42
N LEU A 285 -11.04 19.65 15.26
CA LEU A 285 -11.09 20.86 16.09
C LEU A 285 -11.61 20.59 17.50
N HIS A 286 -12.23 19.43 17.73
CA HIS A 286 -12.71 19.02 19.05
C HIS A 286 -11.64 18.22 19.79
N THR A 287 -11.61 18.40 21.11
CA THR A 287 -10.79 17.59 22.03
C THR A 287 -11.64 16.84 23.06
N ASP A 288 -12.93 17.13 23.14
CA ASP A 288 -13.86 16.50 24.07
C ASP A 288 -14.39 15.17 23.50
N LEU A 289 -14.10 14.08 24.20
CA LEU A 289 -14.52 12.73 23.80
C LEU A 289 -16.04 12.61 23.63
N VAL A 290 -16.82 13.27 24.49
CA VAL A 290 -18.30 13.16 24.45
C VAL A 290 -18.83 13.76 23.15
N THR A 291 -18.27 14.89 22.73
CA THR A 291 -18.60 15.57 21.48
C THR A 291 -18.13 14.77 20.27
N ILE A 292 -16.87 14.31 20.25
CA ILE A 292 -16.32 13.48 19.17
C ILE A 292 -17.14 12.20 18.99
N THR A 293 -17.44 11.50 20.09
CA THR A 293 -18.23 10.26 20.06
C THR A 293 -19.66 10.51 19.56
N ARG A 294 -20.26 11.66 19.91
CA ARG A 294 -21.58 12.02 19.38
C ARG A 294 -21.54 12.25 17.86
N ILE A 295 -20.53 12.95 17.37
CA ILE A 295 -20.32 13.17 15.93
C ILE A 295 -20.11 11.85 15.20
N TYR A 296 -19.23 10.96 15.68
CA TYR A 296 -19.04 9.65 15.08
C TYR A 296 -20.32 8.81 15.06
N ASN A 297 -21.10 8.82 16.14
CA ASN A 297 -22.36 8.10 16.16
C ASN A 297 -23.34 8.64 15.12
N PHE A 298 -23.40 9.96 14.93
CA PHE A 298 -24.21 10.57 13.90
C PHE A 298 -23.75 10.16 12.50
N LEU A 299 -22.45 10.30 12.19
CA LEU A 299 -21.87 9.88 10.90
C LEU A 299 -22.12 8.40 10.60
N ALA A 300 -22.07 7.54 11.64
CA ALA A 300 -22.39 6.13 11.52
C ALA A 300 -23.89 5.86 11.25
N GLU A 301 -24.81 6.62 11.85
CA GLU A 301 -26.26 6.47 11.62
C GLU A 301 -26.65 6.77 10.16
N ILE A 302 -26.00 7.77 9.56
CA ILE A 302 -26.26 8.17 8.17
C ILE A 302 -25.43 7.39 7.15
N GLN A 303 -24.61 6.43 7.60
CA GLN A 303 -23.71 5.63 6.75
C GLN A 303 -22.76 6.49 5.90
N TRP A 304 -22.20 7.55 6.49
CA TRP A 304 -21.23 8.39 5.79
C TRP A 304 -19.93 7.63 5.55
N GLU A 305 -19.35 7.81 4.37
CA GLU A 305 -18.06 7.24 3.98
C GLU A 305 -17.10 8.36 3.59
N ALA A 306 -15.84 8.24 3.99
CA ALA A 306 -14.84 9.23 3.63
C ALA A 306 -14.46 9.08 2.15
N ASP A 307 -14.44 10.19 1.42
CA ASP A 307 -13.87 10.21 0.08
C ASP A 307 -12.33 10.08 0.12
N ALA A 308 -11.70 10.09 -1.05
CA ALA A 308 -10.24 9.97 -1.19
C ALA A 308 -9.49 11.27 -0.82
N GLU A 309 -10.16 12.42 -0.81
CA GLU A 309 -9.56 13.73 -0.55
C GLU A 309 -9.67 14.15 0.93
N THR A 310 -10.55 13.48 1.69
CA THR A 310 -10.77 13.74 3.11
C THR A 310 -9.55 13.32 3.93
N ASP A 311 -9.00 14.23 4.75
CA ASP A 311 -7.99 13.89 5.75
C ASP A 311 -8.64 13.07 6.88
N ARG A 312 -8.53 11.74 6.78
CA ARG A 312 -9.16 10.81 7.72
C ARG A 312 -8.34 10.74 9.00
N ARG A 313 -8.96 11.03 10.15
CA ARG A 313 -8.33 10.92 11.46
C ARG A 313 -9.26 10.28 12.49
N ILE A 314 -8.66 9.52 13.40
CA ILE A 314 -9.37 8.85 14.50
C ILE A 314 -8.85 9.37 15.82
N TRP A 315 -9.73 9.73 16.75
CA TRP A 315 -9.34 10.16 18.09
C TRP A 315 -9.02 8.97 18.98
N ILE A 316 -7.95 9.03 19.77
CA ILE A 316 -7.55 7.99 20.73
C ILE A 316 -7.24 8.66 22.07
N LEU A 317 -7.74 8.08 23.17
CA LEU A 317 -7.42 8.54 24.53
C LEU A 317 -6.10 7.95 25.01
N ASP A 318 -5.19 8.80 25.52
CA ASP A 318 -3.89 8.37 26.03
C ASP A 318 -3.85 8.27 27.57
N GLY A 319 -4.82 7.56 28.16
CA GLY A 319 -4.88 7.26 29.61
C GLY A 319 -5.04 8.48 30.55
N SER A 320 -4.92 9.70 30.03
CA SER A 320 -5.15 10.99 30.67
C SER A 320 -6.26 11.72 29.90
N GLU A 321 -6.75 12.85 30.43
CA GLU A 321 -7.80 13.66 29.76
C GLU A 321 -7.37 14.22 28.39
N ASN A 322 -6.10 14.07 28.01
CA ASN A 322 -5.58 14.45 26.70
C ASN A 322 -5.58 13.23 25.76
N GLY A 323 -6.32 13.33 24.65
CA GLY A 323 -6.27 12.37 23.55
C GLY A 323 -5.45 12.90 22.36
N GLN A 324 -5.31 12.07 21.34
CA GLN A 324 -4.57 12.37 20.11
C GLN A 324 -5.34 11.93 18.86
N TRP A 325 -5.15 12.66 17.76
CA TRP A 325 -5.65 12.30 16.44
C TRP A 325 -4.60 11.46 15.70
N VAL A 326 -4.99 10.25 15.29
CA VAL A 326 -4.11 9.29 14.62
C VAL A 326 -4.61 8.96 13.21
N ASN A 327 -3.72 8.49 12.36
CA ASN A 327 -4.08 8.08 11.00
C ASN A 327 -4.77 6.69 11.02
N PRO A 328 -5.89 6.48 10.32
CA PRO A 328 -6.57 5.18 10.23
C PRO A 328 -5.67 4.02 9.79
N THR A 329 -4.65 4.28 8.98
CA THR A 329 -3.70 3.26 8.51
C THR A 329 -2.79 2.71 9.62
N GLU A 330 -2.68 3.43 10.75
CA GLU A 330 -1.97 3.05 11.96
C GLU A 330 -2.92 2.41 12.99
N CYS A 331 -4.19 2.20 12.64
CA CYS A 331 -5.21 1.59 13.50
C CYS A 331 -5.56 0.16 13.05
N VAL A 332 -5.95 -0.65 14.03
CA VAL A 332 -6.63 -1.93 13.82
C VAL A 332 -7.83 -2.03 14.77
N LEU A 333 -8.89 -2.72 14.36
CA LEU A 333 -10.05 -2.89 15.23
C LEU A 333 -9.71 -3.80 16.42
N TYR A 334 -9.07 -4.94 16.15
CA TYR A 334 -8.79 -5.96 17.14
C TYR A 334 -7.33 -6.45 17.07
N ASP A 335 -6.71 -6.64 18.23
CA ASP A 335 -5.42 -7.31 18.38
C ASP A 335 -5.58 -8.46 19.39
N LYS A 336 -5.96 -9.63 18.88
CA LYS A 336 -6.28 -10.80 19.70
C LYS A 336 -5.09 -11.33 20.48
N ASP A 337 -3.89 -11.16 19.93
CA ASP A 337 -2.64 -11.69 20.50
C ASP A 337 -1.93 -10.64 21.38
N GLY A 338 -2.35 -9.37 21.31
CA GLY A 338 -1.82 -8.28 22.12
C GLY A 338 -0.41 -7.82 21.71
N LEU A 339 0.01 -8.17 20.49
CA LEU A 339 1.39 -7.97 20.01
C LEU A 339 1.67 -6.59 19.43
N PHE A 340 0.64 -5.88 19.00
CA PHE A 340 0.80 -4.66 18.20
C PHE A 340 0.54 -3.39 18.99
N SER A 341 0.22 -3.48 20.27
CA SER A 341 -0.10 -2.30 21.10
C SER A 341 0.99 -1.21 21.14
N SER A 342 2.24 -1.54 20.79
CA SER A 342 3.35 -0.59 20.68
C SER A 342 3.55 0.02 19.28
N GLN A 343 2.89 -0.52 18.25
CA GLN A 343 3.04 -0.11 16.84
C GLN A 343 1.73 0.34 16.18
N LEU A 344 0.59 -0.17 16.65
CA LEU A 344 -0.74 0.09 16.11
C LEU A 344 -1.71 0.45 17.25
N TYR A 345 -2.65 1.34 16.93
CA TYR A 345 -3.74 1.69 17.83
C TYR A 345 -4.87 0.68 17.71
N VAL A 346 -5.20 -0.01 18.81
CA VAL A 346 -6.24 -1.05 18.84
C VAL A 346 -7.56 -0.44 19.32
N LEU A 347 -8.53 -0.31 18.40
CA LEU A 347 -9.72 0.53 18.62
C LEU A 347 -10.77 -0.10 19.54
N ASP A 348 -10.83 -1.43 19.68
CA ASP A 348 -11.79 -2.13 20.55
C ASP A 348 -11.66 -1.77 22.04
N LYS A 349 -10.52 -1.21 22.45
CA LYS A 349 -10.27 -0.69 23.79
C LYS A 349 -10.89 0.69 24.02
N HIS A 350 -11.23 1.42 22.96
CA HIS A 350 -11.65 2.81 23.02
C HIS A 350 -13.10 3.03 22.57
N TYR A 351 -13.60 2.17 21.68
CA TYR A 351 -14.89 2.36 21.02
C TYR A 351 -15.77 1.11 21.08
N ASN A 352 -17.09 1.34 21.03
CA ASN A 352 -18.07 0.26 20.99
C ASN A 352 -18.16 -0.40 19.59
N GLN A 353 -18.77 -1.58 19.52
CA GLN A 353 -18.89 -2.37 18.28
C GLN A 353 -19.46 -1.58 17.09
N LYS A 354 -20.48 -0.75 17.31
CA LYS A 354 -21.10 0.05 16.25
C LYS A 354 -20.09 1.02 15.61
N LEU A 355 -19.28 1.68 16.43
CA LEU A 355 -18.25 2.59 15.92
C LEU A 355 -17.06 1.85 15.29
N LEU A 356 -16.72 0.65 15.77
CA LEU A 356 -15.73 -0.19 15.11
C LEU A 356 -16.14 -0.56 13.68
N GLU A 357 -17.41 -0.93 13.49
CA GLU A 357 -17.96 -1.21 12.16
C GLU A 357 -17.93 0.03 11.25
N PHE A 358 -18.28 1.20 11.81
CA PHE A 358 -18.16 2.47 11.09
C PHE A 358 -16.73 2.79 10.68
N PHE A 359 -15.73 2.63 11.56
CA PHE A 359 -14.34 2.88 11.18
C PHE A 359 -13.81 1.90 10.13
N ALA A 360 -14.30 0.66 10.16
CA ALA A 360 -13.98 -0.33 9.14
C ALA A 360 -14.50 0.08 7.76
N SER A 361 -15.74 0.58 7.68
CA SER A 361 -16.39 0.93 6.41
C SER A 361 -16.00 2.32 5.92
N ALA A 362 -16.04 3.33 6.78
CA ALA A 362 -15.87 4.73 6.39
C ALA A 362 -14.40 5.13 6.24
N PHE A 363 -13.49 4.50 6.99
CA PHE A 363 -12.07 4.87 7.01
C PHE A 363 -11.13 3.76 6.54
N ASP A 364 -11.66 2.64 6.06
CA ASP A 364 -10.89 1.45 5.64
C ASP A 364 -9.99 0.89 6.75
N VAL A 365 -10.37 1.02 8.02
CA VAL A 365 -9.58 0.48 9.14
C VAL A 365 -9.60 -1.04 9.11
N LYS A 366 -8.40 -1.63 9.15
CA LYS A 366 -8.21 -3.08 9.11
C LYS A 366 -8.81 -3.73 10.37
N SER A 367 -9.57 -4.81 10.19
CA SER A 367 -10.14 -5.56 11.33
C SER A 367 -9.09 -6.20 12.22
N ILE A 368 -8.05 -6.79 11.63
CA ILE A 368 -6.93 -7.41 12.33
C ILE A 368 -5.61 -7.06 11.61
N PRO A 369 -4.45 -7.15 12.31
CA PRO A 369 -3.14 -6.96 11.69
C PRO A 369 -2.94 -7.91 10.50
N THR A 370 -2.40 -7.38 9.40
CA THR A 370 -2.10 -8.16 8.19
C THR A 370 -0.76 -8.86 8.30
N VAL A 371 -0.46 -9.81 7.39
CA VAL A 371 0.88 -10.42 7.32
C VAL A 371 1.96 -9.35 7.08
N GLY A 372 1.65 -8.28 6.34
CA GLY A 372 2.56 -7.15 6.17
C GLY A 372 2.87 -6.41 7.47
N ASP A 373 1.88 -6.26 8.35
CA ASP A 373 2.06 -5.65 9.68
C ASP A 373 2.90 -6.57 10.58
N PHE A 374 2.61 -7.88 10.58
CA PHE A 374 3.46 -8.89 11.24
C PHE A 374 4.90 -8.91 10.73
N CYS A 375 5.10 -8.64 9.44
CA CYS A 375 6.44 -8.53 8.87
C CYS A 375 7.22 -7.31 9.35
N LYS A 376 6.54 -6.17 9.53
CA LYS A 376 7.14 -4.98 10.17
C LYS A 376 7.51 -5.29 11.62
N LEU A 377 6.62 -5.95 12.36
CA LEU A 377 6.87 -6.40 13.73
C LEU A 377 8.05 -7.37 13.80
N TRP A 378 8.15 -8.33 12.87
CA TRP A 378 9.26 -9.27 12.80
C TRP A 378 10.61 -8.56 12.61
N LYS A 379 10.68 -7.54 11.73
CA LYS A 379 11.90 -6.73 11.56
C LYS A 379 12.32 -6.01 12.85
N VAL A 380 11.36 -5.55 13.66
CA VAL A 380 11.66 -5.00 14.99
C VAL A 380 12.27 -6.07 15.88
N TRP A 381 11.69 -7.28 15.92
CA TRP A 381 12.25 -8.40 16.68
C TRP A 381 13.68 -8.76 16.24
N GLU A 382 13.93 -8.86 14.93
CA GLU A 382 15.27 -9.18 14.37
C GLU A 382 16.36 -8.18 14.76
N SER A 383 16.00 -6.90 14.87
CA SER A 383 16.91 -5.80 15.21
C SER A 383 17.11 -5.62 16.72
N SER A 384 16.09 -5.97 17.52
CA SER A 384 16.11 -5.82 18.97
C SER A 384 17.03 -6.82 19.69
N GLY A 385 17.31 -7.97 19.05
CA GLY A 385 18.01 -9.08 19.69
C GLY A 385 17.25 -9.74 20.85
N LEU A 386 15.96 -9.43 21.01
CA LEU A 386 15.11 -10.00 22.06
C LEU A 386 14.84 -11.48 21.80
N GLN A 387 14.75 -12.24 22.90
CA GLN A 387 14.21 -13.60 22.88
C GLN A 387 12.70 -13.54 22.70
N LEU A 388 12.20 -14.29 21.71
CA LEU A 388 10.77 -14.41 21.47
C LEU A 388 10.17 -15.46 22.40
N SER A 389 8.99 -15.16 22.92
CA SER A 389 8.14 -16.14 23.59
C SER A 389 7.50 -17.08 22.58
N SER A 390 7.13 -18.28 23.04
CA SER A 390 6.36 -19.22 22.22
C SER A 390 5.01 -18.64 21.79
N GLY A 391 4.42 -17.71 22.55
CA GLY A 391 3.15 -17.05 22.19
C GLY A 391 3.31 -16.13 20.98
N GLU A 392 4.33 -15.26 21.01
CA GLU A 392 4.66 -14.33 19.92
C GLU A 392 4.95 -15.05 18.60
N CYS A 393 5.82 -16.07 18.65
CA CYS A 393 6.12 -16.87 17.47
C CYS A 393 4.89 -17.62 16.96
N CYS A 394 4.07 -18.20 17.84
CA CYS A 394 2.83 -18.87 17.43
C CYS A 394 1.88 -17.90 16.71
N ALA A 395 1.64 -16.72 17.26
CA ALA A 395 0.73 -15.74 16.67
C ALA A 395 1.17 -15.33 15.25
N PHE A 396 2.46 -15.06 15.06
CA PHE A 396 3.02 -14.77 13.73
C PHE A 396 2.74 -15.90 12.73
N TRP A 397 3.13 -17.13 13.07
CA TRP A 397 2.97 -18.25 12.14
C TRP A 397 1.51 -18.66 11.91
N VAL A 398 0.63 -18.50 12.91
CA VAL A 398 -0.81 -18.71 12.74
C VAL A 398 -1.40 -17.69 11.76
N CYS A 399 -0.99 -16.42 11.87
CA CYS A 399 -1.40 -15.38 10.92
C CYS A 399 -0.94 -15.72 9.50
N VAL A 400 0.34 -16.07 9.34
CA VAL A 400 0.92 -16.51 8.05
C VAL A 400 0.14 -17.68 7.47
N MET A 401 -0.14 -18.72 8.27
CA MET A 401 -0.83 -19.92 7.83
C MET A 401 -2.27 -19.66 7.40
N ARG A 402 -2.96 -18.75 8.10
CA ARG A 402 -4.36 -18.37 7.79
C ARG A 402 -4.46 -17.62 6.46
N HIS A 403 -3.43 -16.85 6.11
CA HIS A 403 -3.39 -15.99 4.93
C HIS A 403 -2.36 -16.45 3.89
N TRP A 404 -2.01 -17.75 3.88
CA TRP A 404 -1.00 -18.29 2.97
C TRP A 404 -1.43 -18.16 1.50
N SER A 405 -0.56 -17.59 0.66
CA SER A 405 -0.75 -17.40 -0.77
C SER A 405 0.60 -17.15 -1.45
N LEU A 406 0.68 -17.18 -2.78
CA LEU A 406 1.91 -16.84 -3.52
C LEU A 406 2.40 -15.40 -3.21
N LYS A 407 1.48 -14.46 -2.95
CA LYS A 407 1.83 -13.10 -2.53
C LYS A 407 2.44 -13.09 -1.14
N THR A 408 1.89 -13.88 -0.23
CA THR A 408 2.37 -14.03 1.15
C THR A 408 3.75 -14.69 1.17
N GLU A 409 3.96 -15.73 0.36
CA GLU A 409 5.25 -16.40 0.19
C GLU A 409 6.32 -15.41 -0.28
N ALA A 410 6.08 -14.67 -1.36
CA ALA A 410 7.02 -13.66 -1.86
C ALA A 410 7.32 -12.57 -0.81
N LEU A 411 6.31 -12.13 -0.06
CA LEU A 411 6.47 -11.16 1.01
C LEU A 411 7.33 -11.71 2.16
N LEU A 412 7.14 -12.96 2.57
CA LEU A 412 7.95 -13.59 3.63
C LEU A 412 9.40 -13.83 3.20
N VAL A 413 9.62 -14.20 1.94
CA VAL A 413 10.97 -14.43 1.40
C VAL A 413 11.83 -13.16 1.48
N ASP A 414 11.22 -11.99 1.26
CA ASP A 414 11.86 -10.67 1.40
C ASP A 414 11.94 -10.20 2.86
N CYS A 415 10.89 -10.48 3.63
CA CYS A 415 10.72 -10.01 5.00
C CYS A 415 11.60 -10.76 6.02
N LEU A 416 11.71 -12.08 5.91
CA LEU A 416 12.33 -12.95 6.89
C LEU A 416 13.81 -13.18 6.58
N VAL A 417 14.66 -12.32 7.15
CA VAL A 417 16.12 -12.48 7.07
C VAL A 417 16.59 -13.47 8.13
N LYS A 418 15.96 -13.44 9.31
CA LYS A 418 16.23 -14.37 10.41
C LYS A 418 15.00 -15.20 10.75
N LEU A 419 15.24 -16.46 11.13
CA LEU A 419 14.21 -17.44 11.46
C LEU A 419 14.32 -17.91 12.91
N PRO A 420 13.19 -18.36 13.49
CA PRO A 420 13.17 -18.80 14.86
C PRO A 420 13.84 -20.17 15.00
N VAL A 421 14.66 -20.30 16.04
CA VAL A 421 15.41 -21.51 16.38
C VAL A 421 15.14 -21.87 17.84
N ASP A 422 14.95 -23.16 18.12
CA ASP A 422 14.68 -23.65 19.48
C ASP A 422 15.97 -23.69 20.29
N SER A 423 16.14 -22.75 21.23
CA SER A 423 17.29 -22.75 22.13
C SER A 423 17.06 -23.58 23.41
N GLY A 424 15.97 -24.36 23.47
CA GLY A 424 15.66 -25.21 24.61
C GLY A 424 15.11 -24.42 25.80
N SER A 425 15.96 -24.09 26.78
CA SER A 425 15.58 -23.36 28.01
C SER A 425 15.71 -21.84 27.89
N GLU A 426 16.41 -21.32 26.87
CA GLU A 426 16.66 -19.89 26.67
C GLU A 426 15.66 -19.20 25.73
N GLY A 427 14.45 -19.75 25.56
CA GLY A 427 13.42 -19.16 24.70
C GLY A 427 13.69 -19.35 23.20
N ILE A 428 13.09 -18.52 22.35
CA ILE A 428 13.22 -18.63 20.90
C ILE A 428 14.16 -17.52 20.41
N LEU A 429 15.23 -17.92 19.72
CA LEU A 429 16.21 -17.02 19.15
C LEU A 429 16.01 -16.89 17.64
N LEU A 430 16.42 -15.75 17.07
CA LEU A 430 16.35 -15.50 15.63
C LEU A 430 17.74 -15.57 15.00
N PHE A 431 17.98 -16.54 14.11
CA PHE A 431 19.25 -16.73 13.38
C PHE A 431 19.09 -16.49 11.89
N ASP A 432 20.18 -16.12 11.20
CA ASP A 432 20.18 -15.91 9.75
C ASP A 432 19.55 -17.12 9.05
N ARG A 433 18.57 -16.88 8.18
CA ARG A 433 17.83 -17.92 7.46
C ARG A 433 18.76 -18.93 6.77
N ARG A 434 19.94 -18.52 6.31
CA ARG A 434 20.92 -19.37 5.63
C ARG A 434 21.57 -20.42 6.54
N ASP A 435 21.53 -20.16 7.85
CA ASP A 435 22.12 -20.96 8.93
C ASP A 435 21.08 -21.71 9.76
N VAL A 436 19.82 -21.71 9.30
CA VAL A 436 18.72 -22.46 9.91
C VAL A 436 18.29 -23.57 8.96
N PHE A 437 18.05 -24.76 9.51
CA PHE A 437 17.80 -25.98 8.72
C PHE A 437 16.52 -26.70 9.15
N ILE A 438 15.92 -27.42 8.20
CA ILE A 438 14.88 -28.42 8.48
C ILE A 438 15.58 -29.74 8.83
N ALA A 439 15.27 -30.27 10.02
CA ALA A 439 15.74 -31.57 10.44
C ALA A 439 14.93 -32.70 9.78
N ASP A 440 15.35 -33.12 8.60
CA ASP A 440 14.80 -34.27 7.88
C ASP A 440 15.49 -35.60 8.26
N ASP A 441 16.73 -35.53 8.74
CA ASP A 441 17.47 -36.66 9.30
C ASP A 441 17.61 -36.52 10.82
N GLN A 442 17.00 -37.46 11.56
CA GLN A 442 16.97 -37.44 13.02
C GLN A 442 18.34 -37.77 13.64
N GLN A 443 19.17 -38.61 13.02
CA GLN A 443 20.50 -38.95 13.54
C GLN A 443 21.45 -37.76 13.41
N LEU A 444 21.43 -37.08 12.26
CA LEU A 444 22.18 -35.84 12.06
C LEU A 444 21.67 -34.78 13.02
N LYS A 445 20.35 -34.63 13.17
CA LYS A 445 19.76 -33.68 14.12
C LYS A 445 20.32 -33.89 15.53
N ASP A 446 20.24 -35.11 16.05
CA ASP A 446 20.69 -35.44 17.40
C ASP A 446 22.21 -35.19 17.55
N ALA A 447 23.02 -35.49 16.53
CA ALA A 447 24.46 -35.24 16.55
C ALA A 447 24.82 -33.75 16.57
N PHE A 448 24.14 -32.93 15.77
CA PHE A 448 24.34 -31.48 15.77
C PHE A 448 23.87 -30.84 17.08
N GLU A 449 22.73 -31.28 17.63
CA GLU A 449 22.23 -30.79 18.93
C GLU A 449 23.14 -31.19 20.11
N GLN A 450 23.80 -32.35 20.05
CA GLN A 450 24.75 -32.79 21.08
C GLN A 450 26.11 -32.09 21.00
N SER A 451 26.59 -31.80 19.78
CA SER A 451 27.91 -31.20 19.55
C SER A 451 27.93 -29.69 19.78
N SER A 452 26.81 -29.02 19.53
CA SER A 452 26.72 -27.56 19.54
C SER A 452 25.90 -27.09 20.74
N CYS A 453 26.31 -25.97 21.36
CA CYS A 453 25.53 -25.36 22.43
C CYS A 453 24.26 -24.62 21.93
N ARG A 454 24.04 -24.56 20.61
CA ARG A 454 22.96 -23.78 19.99
C ARG A 454 22.33 -24.61 18.90
N SER A 455 21.02 -24.84 18.98
CA SER A 455 20.30 -25.48 17.88
C SER A 455 20.47 -24.65 16.61
N ILE A 456 20.47 -25.33 15.47
CA ILE A 456 20.49 -24.76 14.12
C ILE A 456 19.19 -25.10 13.37
N PHE A 457 18.21 -25.67 14.06
CA PHE A 457 16.99 -26.20 13.46
C PHE A 457 15.82 -25.24 13.64
N VAL A 458 14.95 -25.17 12.62
CA VAL A 458 13.74 -24.35 12.68
C VAL A 458 12.92 -24.68 13.94
N TRP A 459 12.48 -23.63 14.62
CA TRP A 459 11.58 -23.76 15.77
C TRP A 459 10.17 -24.13 15.32
N TYR A 460 9.50 -24.91 16.16
CA TYR A 460 8.07 -25.18 16.07
C TYR A 460 7.49 -25.41 17.47
N PRO A 461 6.18 -25.24 17.68
CA PRO A 461 5.57 -25.51 18.98
C PRO A 461 5.81 -26.95 19.44
N ARG A 462 6.14 -27.11 20.73
CA ARG A 462 6.36 -28.44 21.33
C ARG A 462 5.15 -29.36 21.18
N ARG A 463 3.94 -28.81 21.34
CA ARG A 463 2.67 -29.47 21.04
C ARG A 463 2.12 -28.90 19.76
N SER A 464 1.83 -29.76 18.78
CA SER A 464 1.19 -29.31 17.54
C SER A 464 -0.16 -28.67 17.88
N LEU A 465 -0.34 -27.42 17.47
CA LEU A 465 -1.62 -26.72 17.59
C LEU A 465 -2.47 -27.04 16.36
N PRO A 466 -3.81 -27.18 16.47
CA PRO A 466 -4.66 -27.37 15.31
C PRO A 466 -4.56 -26.23 14.28
N ALA A 467 -4.34 -25.01 14.76
CA ALA A 467 -4.12 -23.82 13.92
C ALA A 467 -2.70 -23.74 13.33
N LEU A 468 -1.75 -24.51 13.88
CA LEU A 468 -0.35 -24.56 13.43
C LEU A 468 0.15 -26.02 13.26
N PRO A 469 -0.40 -26.83 12.34
CA PRO A 469 0.09 -28.18 12.09
C PRO A 469 1.56 -28.19 11.66
N ARG A 470 2.39 -28.97 12.38
CA ARG A 470 3.83 -29.06 12.10
C ARG A 470 4.17 -29.37 10.62
N PRO A 471 3.51 -30.31 9.92
CA PRO A 471 3.83 -30.60 8.52
C PRO A 471 3.68 -29.39 7.60
N LYS A 472 2.63 -28.59 7.81
CA LYS A 472 2.36 -27.40 7.00
C LYS A 472 3.32 -26.25 7.34
N LEU A 473 3.76 -26.15 8.59
CA LEU A 473 4.80 -25.20 8.97
C LEU A 473 6.16 -25.56 8.33
N LEU A 474 6.53 -26.85 8.30
CA LEU A 474 7.73 -27.32 7.60
C LEU A 474 7.66 -27.08 6.09
N GLU A 475 6.48 -27.28 5.48
CA GLU A 475 6.24 -26.92 4.07
C GLU A 475 6.48 -25.43 3.83
N ILE A 476 5.96 -24.56 4.70
CA ILE A 476 6.19 -23.10 4.62
C ILE A 476 7.68 -22.77 4.74
N PHE A 477 8.39 -23.35 5.69
CA PHE A 477 9.84 -23.16 5.83
C PHE A 477 10.59 -23.55 4.56
N SER A 478 10.25 -24.70 3.97
CA SER A 478 10.81 -25.12 2.68
C SER A 478 10.52 -24.11 1.56
N LYS A 479 9.27 -23.62 1.46
CA LYS A 479 8.86 -22.62 0.46
C LYS A 479 9.57 -21.27 0.59
N ILE A 480 9.89 -20.85 1.81
CA ILE A 480 10.64 -19.60 2.04
C ILE A 480 12.17 -19.77 1.91
N GLY A 481 12.64 -20.94 1.48
CA GLY A 481 14.04 -21.20 1.13
C GLY A 481 14.90 -21.81 2.24
N VAL A 482 14.28 -22.41 3.27
CA VAL A 482 15.03 -23.15 4.30
C VAL A 482 15.44 -24.51 3.75
N ARG A 483 16.73 -24.81 3.85
CA ARG A 483 17.34 -26.06 3.39
C ARG A 483 17.14 -27.20 4.38
N THR A 484 17.18 -28.43 3.91
CA THR A 484 17.24 -29.61 4.80
C THR A 484 18.66 -29.83 5.32
N ILE A 485 18.81 -30.54 6.44
CA ILE A 485 20.13 -30.81 7.00
C ILE A 485 20.88 -31.85 6.15
N SER A 486 20.18 -32.87 5.66
CA SER A 486 20.78 -33.94 4.85
C SER A 486 21.42 -33.43 3.55
N GLU A 487 20.83 -32.42 2.90
CA GLU A 487 21.35 -31.83 1.66
C GLU A 487 22.47 -30.80 1.92
N SER A 488 22.55 -30.28 3.15
CA SER A 488 23.45 -29.17 3.50
C SER A 488 24.80 -29.64 4.07
N VAL A 489 24.87 -30.87 4.56
CA VAL A 489 26.09 -31.44 5.13
C VAL A 489 26.98 -32.06 4.05
N GLU A 490 28.28 -31.78 4.12
CA GLU A 490 29.28 -32.50 3.35
C GLU A 490 29.76 -33.70 4.18
N LYS A 491 29.50 -34.89 3.64
CA LYS A 491 29.96 -36.15 4.20
C LYS A 491 31.40 -36.42 3.76
N GLN A 492 32.30 -36.51 4.71
CA GLN A 492 33.68 -36.91 4.50
C GLN A 492 33.93 -38.29 5.09
N GLU A 493 34.31 -39.24 4.24
CA GLU A 493 34.77 -40.54 4.68
C GLU A 493 36.20 -40.42 5.23
N LEU A 494 36.43 -40.87 6.46
CA LEU A 494 37.76 -40.87 7.05
C LEU A 494 38.61 -41.99 6.47
N SER A 495 39.91 -41.73 6.29
CA SER A 495 40.86 -42.75 5.85
C SER A 495 41.01 -43.82 6.93
N LEU A 496 41.05 -45.09 6.55
CA LEU A 496 41.35 -46.22 7.44
C LEU A 496 42.85 -46.60 7.39
N GLU A 497 43.71 -45.68 6.94
CA GLU A 497 45.17 -45.88 6.92
C GLU A 497 45.73 -46.04 8.35
N GLY A 498 46.43 -47.15 8.59
CA GLY A 498 47.10 -47.44 9.86
C GLY A 498 46.26 -48.21 10.89
N VAL A 499 45.03 -48.59 10.55
CA VAL A 499 44.16 -49.43 11.40
C VAL A 499 44.50 -50.91 11.22
N GLU A 500 44.51 -51.70 12.29
CA GLU A 500 44.70 -53.15 12.21
C GLU A 500 43.39 -53.84 11.78
N PHE A 501 43.49 -54.70 10.76
CA PHE A 501 42.35 -55.43 10.22
C PHE A 501 42.48 -56.93 10.47
N LYS A 502 41.36 -57.58 10.80
CA LYS A 502 41.25 -59.03 10.82
C LYS A 502 40.41 -59.50 9.64
N GLN A 503 40.97 -60.36 8.80
CA GLN A 503 40.21 -60.94 7.69
C GLN A 503 39.15 -61.91 8.22
N VAL A 504 37.90 -61.74 7.77
CA VAL A 504 36.76 -62.60 8.13
C VAL A 504 36.16 -63.19 6.86
N LYS A 505 35.61 -64.40 6.94
CA LYS A 505 34.95 -65.01 5.78
C LYS A 505 33.62 -64.31 5.52
N PRO A 506 33.27 -63.96 4.27
CA PRO A 506 31.99 -63.33 3.95
C PRO A 506 30.77 -64.09 4.49
N ARG A 507 30.82 -65.43 4.48
CA ARG A 507 29.76 -66.31 5.01
C ARG A 507 29.52 -66.12 6.52
N ASP A 508 30.56 -65.81 7.30
CA ASP A 508 30.43 -65.56 8.74
C ASP A 508 29.63 -64.27 9.02
N MET A 509 29.50 -63.39 8.02
CA MET A 509 28.72 -62.15 8.03
C MET A 509 27.42 -62.25 7.24
N TYR A 510 26.94 -63.48 7.00
CA TYR A 510 25.73 -63.76 6.22
C TYR A 510 25.77 -63.26 4.76
N ILE A 511 26.98 -63.04 4.21
CA ILE A 511 27.17 -62.74 2.79
C ILE A 511 27.34 -64.06 2.06
N ASP A 512 26.22 -64.75 1.88
CA ASP A 512 26.17 -66.09 1.31
C ASP A 512 24.98 -66.29 0.36
N LYS A 513 24.71 -67.55 0.01
CA LYS A 513 23.61 -67.95 -0.89
C LYS A 513 22.25 -67.42 -0.42
N ALA A 514 21.97 -67.36 0.87
CA ALA A 514 20.67 -66.93 1.39
C ALA A 514 20.44 -65.43 1.14
N LEU A 515 21.46 -64.59 1.38
CA LEU A 515 21.41 -63.17 1.07
C LEU A 515 21.23 -62.91 -0.43
N VAL A 516 22.04 -63.58 -1.26
CA VAL A 516 21.97 -63.40 -2.72
C VAL A 516 20.63 -63.88 -3.27
N LYS A 517 20.08 -64.97 -2.73
CA LYS A 517 18.75 -65.48 -3.07
C LYS A 517 17.66 -64.45 -2.78
N LEU A 518 17.71 -63.81 -1.61
CA LEU A 518 16.78 -62.75 -1.24
C LEU A 518 16.89 -61.54 -2.19
N ILE A 519 18.10 -61.10 -2.49
CA ILE A 519 18.36 -59.97 -3.40
C ILE A 519 17.86 -60.29 -4.82
N LEU A 520 18.19 -61.47 -5.37
CA LEU A 520 17.69 -61.87 -6.68
C LEU A 520 16.17 -61.95 -6.71
N GLY A 521 15.55 -62.45 -5.63
CA GLY A 521 14.10 -62.45 -5.47
C GLY A 521 13.47 -61.05 -5.53
N PHE A 522 14.15 -60.05 -4.96
CA PHE A 522 13.76 -58.64 -5.07
C PHE A 522 13.97 -58.09 -6.49
N LEU A 523 15.12 -58.40 -7.10
CA LEU A 523 15.48 -57.95 -8.45
C LEU A 523 14.58 -58.53 -9.56
N CYS A 524 13.91 -59.66 -9.30
CA CYS A 524 12.91 -60.23 -10.19
C CYS A 524 11.59 -59.47 -10.22
N ASN A 525 11.43 -58.42 -9.41
CA ASN A 525 10.23 -57.60 -9.44
C ASN A 525 10.04 -57.01 -10.85
N PRO A 526 8.90 -57.28 -11.53
CA PRO A 526 8.65 -56.78 -12.88
C PRO A 526 8.73 -55.26 -13.03
N ALA A 527 8.53 -54.50 -11.93
CA ALA A 527 8.69 -53.06 -11.92
C ALA A 527 10.12 -52.60 -12.24
N LEU A 528 11.14 -53.40 -11.90
CA LEU A 528 12.55 -53.10 -12.12
C LEU A 528 13.00 -53.34 -13.58
N LYS A 529 12.25 -54.14 -14.34
CA LYS A 529 12.53 -54.47 -15.76
C LYS A 529 13.96 -54.97 -16.00
N LEU A 530 14.47 -55.80 -15.08
CA LEU A 530 15.83 -56.35 -15.17
C LEU A 530 15.84 -57.75 -15.81
N GLU A 531 16.60 -57.87 -16.89
CA GLU A 531 16.96 -59.16 -17.49
C GLU A 531 17.94 -59.94 -16.58
N ALA A 532 18.02 -61.25 -16.77
CA ALA A 532 18.85 -62.15 -15.95
C ALA A 532 20.32 -61.70 -15.84
N THR A 533 20.92 -61.30 -16.95
CA THR A 533 22.31 -60.81 -17.01
C THR A 533 22.55 -59.61 -16.09
N LYS A 534 21.65 -58.62 -16.11
CA LYS A 534 21.74 -57.44 -15.24
C LYS A 534 21.53 -57.77 -13.77
N ARG A 535 20.64 -58.72 -13.46
CA ARG A 535 20.47 -59.22 -12.08
C ARG A 535 21.76 -59.85 -11.56
N TYR A 536 22.42 -60.65 -12.39
CA TYR A 536 23.69 -61.31 -12.04
C TYR A 536 24.82 -60.29 -11.88
N GLU A 537 24.93 -59.31 -12.77
CA GLU A 537 25.90 -58.22 -12.65
C GLU A 537 25.73 -57.46 -11.33
N ALA A 538 24.50 -57.17 -10.92
CA ALA A 538 24.21 -56.49 -9.66
C ALA A 538 24.73 -57.27 -8.44
N VAL A 539 24.54 -58.59 -8.39
CA VAL A 539 24.97 -59.42 -7.24
C VAL A 539 26.41 -59.93 -7.34
N LYS A 540 27.06 -59.83 -8.51
CA LYS A 540 28.44 -60.26 -8.73
C LYS A 540 29.44 -59.55 -7.81
N CYS A 541 29.15 -58.32 -7.42
CA CYS A 541 29.96 -57.57 -6.46
C CYS A 541 30.04 -58.24 -5.08
N LEU A 542 29.04 -59.03 -4.69
CA LEU A 542 29.03 -59.78 -3.43
C LEU A 542 29.86 -61.06 -3.51
N GLN A 543 29.99 -61.65 -4.72
CA GLN A 543 30.75 -62.89 -4.91
C GLN A 543 32.25 -62.70 -4.68
N ASN A 544 32.79 -61.54 -5.07
CA ASN A 544 34.21 -61.21 -4.98
C ASN A 544 34.55 -60.33 -3.76
N LEU A 545 33.61 -60.21 -2.82
CA LEU A 545 33.74 -59.31 -1.68
C LEU A 545 34.72 -59.87 -0.65
N SER A 546 35.69 -59.07 -0.22
CA SER A 546 36.54 -59.37 0.94
C SER A 546 35.98 -58.67 2.17
N VAL A 547 35.96 -59.33 3.33
CA VAL A 547 35.48 -58.72 4.58
C VAL A 547 36.63 -58.54 5.56
N GLN A 548 36.74 -57.33 6.10
CA GLN A 548 37.74 -56.95 7.11
C GLN A 548 37.05 -56.45 8.37
N GLU A 549 37.28 -57.14 9.48
CA GLU A 549 36.82 -56.79 10.81
C GLU A 549 37.78 -55.80 11.48
N ILE A 550 37.21 -54.76 12.11
CA ILE A 550 37.90 -53.70 12.83
C ILE A 550 37.40 -53.68 14.28
N GLU A 551 38.29 -53.45 15.25
CA GLU A 551 37.90 -53.29 16.67
C GLU A 551 37.41 -51.87 16.98
N GLU A 552 38.02 -50.85 16.38
CA GLU A 552 37.64 -49.45 16.52
C GLU A 552 36.35 -49.09 15.72
N PRO A 553 35.53 -48.14 16.21
CA PRO A 553 34.33 -47.69 15.50
C PRO A 553 34.70 -46.95 14.20
N ILE A 554 33.97 -47.22 13.12
CA ILE A 554 34.15 -46.51 11.86
C ILE A 554 33.45 -45.16 11.99
N GLU A 555 34.22 -44.08 12.15
CA GLU A 555 33.65 -42.74 12.25
C GLU A 555 33.42 -42.13 10.85
N GLU A 556 32.23 -41.60 10.63
CA GLU A 556 31.92 -40.72 9.51
C GLU A 556 31.88 -39.27 9.98
N ARG A 557 32.55 -38.38 9.25
CA ARG A 557 32.55 -36.95 9.56
C ARG A 557 31.55 -36.24 8.67
N TYR A 558 30.64 -35.52 9.29
CA TYR A 558 29.73 -34.60 8.60
C TYR A 558 30.15 -33.18 8.94
N SER A 559 30.33 -32.37 7.90
CA SER A 559 30.71 -30.97 8.03
C SER A 559 29.61 -30.08 7.47
N LEU A 560 29.26 -29.04 8.22
CA LEU A 560 28.24 -28.06 7.86
C LEU A 560 28.88 -26.68 7.81
N SER A 561 28.83 -26.05 6.65
CA SER A 561 29.34 -24.68 6.45
C SER A 561 28.21 -23.67 6.68
N LEU A 562 28.41 -22.79 7.67
CA LEU A 562 27.51 -21.68 7.97
C LEU A 562 27.89 -20.43 7.17
N ALA A 563 26.95 -19.52 6.96
CA ALA A 563 27.12 -18.25 6.27
C ALA A 563 28.09 -17.30 7.01
N SER A 564 28.29 -17.50 8.31
CA SER A 564 29.34 -16.84 9.10
C SER A 564 30.77 -17.26 8.68
N GLY A 565 30.91 -18.35 7.93
CA GLY A 565 32.19 -19.01 7.64
C GLY A 565 32.61 -20.04 8.70
N GLU A 566 31.83 -20.20 9.76
CA GLU A 566 32.02 -21.27 10.74
C GLU A 566 31.68 -22.63 10.12
N ILE A 567 32.52 -23.64 10.42
CA ILE A 567 32.29 -25.02 9.98
C ILE A 567 32.02 -25.87 11.22
N VAL A 568 30.78 -26.32 11.38
CA VAL A 568 30.39 -27.23 12.44
C VAL A 568 30.64 -28.66 11.98
N ASN A 569 31.32 -29.45 12.81
CA ASN A 569 31.66 -30.83 12.47
C ASN A 569 31.06 -31.77 13.50
N VAL A 570 30.37 -32.79 13.01
CA VAL A 570 29.86 -33.88 13.83
C VAL A 570 30.42 -35.20 13.36
N ARG A 571 30.53 -36.15 14.29
CA ARG A 571 30.96 -37.51 14.00
C ARG A 571 29.82 -38.44 14.32
N LEU A 572 29.51 -39.31 13.37
CA LEU A 572 28.57 -40.40 13.56
C LEU A 572 29.33 -41.71 13.48
N ASN A 573 28.99 -42.62 14.38
CA ASN A 573 29.53 -43.97 14.33
C ASN A 573 28.75 -44.76 13.29
N GLN A 574 29.49 -45.33 12.35
CA GLN A 574 29.00 -46.33 11.42
C GLN A 574 29.64 -47.68 11.80
N MET A 575 28.88 -48.76 11.68
CA MET A 575 29.41 -50.09 11.99
C MET A 575 29.96 -50.81 10.74
N ILE A 576 29.55 -50.39 9.54
CA ILE A 576 29.86 -51.08 8.29
C ILE A 576 30.13 -50.06 7.21
N ARG A 577 31.18 -50.28 6.41
CA ARG A 577 31.52 -49.45 5.25
C ARG A 577 31.97 -50.34 4.09
N TRP A 578 31.53 -50.03 2.87
CA TRP A 578 31.96 -50.76 1.68
C TRP A 578 32.78 -49.85 0.76
N ASP A 579 34.07 -50.14 0.61
CA ASP A 579 34.86 -49.59 -0.49
C ASP A 579 34.70 -50.46 -1.73
N ARG A 580 33.90 -49.97 -2.68
CA ARG A 580 33.64 -50.69 -3.93
C ARG A 580 34.87 -50.80 -4.83
N LYS A 581 35.79 -49.81 -4.82
CA LYS A 581 36.96 -49.82 -5.71
C LYS A 581 37.90 -50.97 -5.37
N SER A 582 38.10 -51.22 -4.08
CA SER A 582 38.89 -52.34 -3.59
C SER A 582 38.07 -53.62 -3.39
N SER A 583 36.73 -53.56 -3.46
CA SER A 583 35.82 -54.66 -3.12
C SER A 583 36.03 -55.17 -1.69
N ILE A 584 36.27 -54.25 -0.75
CA ILE A 584 36.45 -54.55 0.67
C ILE A 584 35.27 -53.98 1.46
N LEU A 585 34.63 -54.85 2.24
CA LEU A 585 33.66 -54.49 3.26
C LEU A 585 34.35 -54.44 4.62
N PHE A 586 34.43 -53.25 5.19
CA PHE A 586 34.88 -53.03 6.55
C PHE A 586 33.70 -53.17 7.50
N THR A 587 33.92 -53.88 8.60
CA THR A 587 32.87 -54.13 9.59
C THR A 587 33.42 -54.05 10.99
N GLN A 588 32.70 -53.41 11.90
CA GLN A 588 33.02 -53.42 13.31
C GLN A 588 32.64 -54.79 13.90
N ARG A 589 33.43 -55.28 14.86
CA ARG A 589 33.10 -56.52 15.56
C ARG A 589 31.74 -56.42 16.24
N LEU A 590 30.80 -57.27 15.83
CA LEU A 590 29.46 -57.32 16.42
C LEU A 590 29.50 -57.99 17.80
N ASP A 591 29.33 -57.18 18.86
CA ASP A 591 29.11 -57.69 20.21
C ASP A 591 27.63 -58.05 20.43
N ARG A 592 27.32 -59.34 20.28
CA ARG A 592 25.97 -59.89 20.51
C ARG A 592 25.54 -59.86 21.99
N SER A 593 26.45 -59.60 22.93
CA SER A 593 26.12 -59.50 24.35
C SER A 593 25.51 -58.14 24.72
N ASN A 594 25.68 -57.11 23.89
CA ASN A 594 25.16 -55.75 24.10
C ASN A 594 23.65 -55.56 23.80
N GLY A 595 22.89 -56.66 23.72
CA GLY A 595 21.43 -56.65 23.61
C GLY A 595 20.87 -56.24 22.23
N HIS A 596 19.54 -56.19 22.15
CA HIS A 596 18.80 -56.03 20.89
C HIS A 596 19.04 -54.69 20.18
N LYS A 597 19.38 -53.62 20.91
CA LYS A 597 19.66 -52.30 20.33
C LYS A 597 20.88 -52.34 19.40
N ASN A 598 22.01 -52.87 19.89
CA ASN A 598 23.25 -52.98 19.13
C ASN A 598 23.07 -53.85 17.87
N LEU A 599 22.34 -54.97 18.03
CA LEU A 599 22.02 -55.86 16.90
C LEU A 599 21.19 -55.14 15.82
N LEU A 600 20.20 -54.33 16.22
CA LEU A 600 19.36 -53.58 15.30
C LEU A 600 20.14 -52.46 14.59
N GLU A 601 21.01 -51.74 15.30
CA GLU A 601 21.89 -50.72 14.72
C GLU A 601 22.83 -51.35 13.67
N TYR A 602 23.46 -52.47 14.01
CA TYR A 602 24.32 -53.21 13.09
C TYR A 602 23.57 -53.71 11.86
N ALA A 603 22.41 -54.34 12.05
CA ALA A 603 21.57 -54.83 10.96
C ALA A 603 21.13 -53.70 10.04
N THR A 604 20.85 -52.51 10.60
CA THR A 604 20.49 -51.31 9.82
C THR A 604 21.66 -50.88 8.94
N HIS A 605 22.85 -50.67 9.51
CA HIS A 605 24.04 -50.31 8.73
C HIS A 605 24.41 -51.38 7.68
N PHE A 606 24.32 -52.67 8.03
CA PHE A 606 24.59 -53.77 7.10
C PHE A 606 23.66 -53.69 5.89
N SER A 607 22.37 -53.58 6.16
CA SER A 607 21.35 -53.59 5.12
C SER A 607 21.44 -52.39 4.19
N GLU A 608 21.74 -51.20 4.72
CA GLU A 608 21.89 -49.98 3.93
C GLU A 608 23.14 -50.03 3.04
N VAL A 609 24.28 -50.44 3.60
CA VAL A 609 25.55 -50.50 2.86
C VAL A 609 25.50 -51.56 1.76
N ILE A 610 24.95 -52.75 2.05
CA ILE A 610 24.79 -53.80 1.05
C ILE A 610 23.81 -53.35 -0.05
N SER A 611 22.66 -52.76 0.31
CA SER A 611 21.68 -52.30 -0.68
C SER A 611 22.22 -51.18 -1.58
N LYS A 612 22.91 -50.18 -1.01
CA LYS A 612 23.61 -49.13 -1.77
C LYS A 612 24.68 -49.72 -2.69
N GLY A 613 25.41 -50.72 -2.19
CA GLY A 613 26.45 -51.41 -2.93
C GLY A 613 25.93 -52.30 -4.07
N VAL A 614 24.73 -52.85 -3.97
CA VAL A 614 24.13 -53.67 -5.04
C VAL A 614 23.33 -52.82 -6.03
N LEU A 615 22.56 -51.83 -5.56
CA LEU A 615 21.61 -51.05 -6.36
C LEU A 615 22.06 -49.61 -6.64
N TRP A 616 23.36 -49.35 -6.75
CA TRP A 616 23.87 -47.98 -6.94
C TRP A 616 23.38 -47.25 -8.19
N GLU A 617 22.96 -47.95 -9.23
CA GLU A 617 22.35 -47.33 -10.43
C GLU A 617 20.83 -47.11 -10.26
N MET A 618 20.25 -47.55 -9.14
CA MET A 618 18.80 -47.59 -8.88
C MET A 618 18.49 -47.09 -7.46
N GLU A 619 18.81 -45.82 -7.19
CA GLU A 619 18.70 -45.22 -5.86
C GLU A 619 17.30 -45.33 -5.24
N ASP A 620 16.25 -45.20 -6.05
CA ASP A 620 14.84 -45.27 -5.62
C ASP A 620 14.46 -46.61 -4.93
N HIS A 621 15.22 -47.67 -5.18
CA HIS A 621 14.93 -49.02 -4.68
C HIS A 621 15.82 -49.46 -3.52
N ILE A 622 16.84 -48.66 -3.16
CA ILE A 622 17.81 -48.98 -2.10
C ILE A 622 17.09 -49.21 -0.75
N ASN A 623 16.19 -48.30 -0.37
CA ASN A 623 15.50 -48.39 0.93
C ASN A 623 14.61 -49.64 1.03
N ALA A 624 13.91 -49.99 -0.06
CA ALA A 624 13.04 -51.16 -0.09
C ALA A 624 13.85 -52.47 0.05
N LEU A 625 15.02 -52.55 -0.59
CA LEU A 625 15.92 -53.69 -0.42
C LEU A 625 16.55 -53.73 0.98
N ALA A 626 16.95 -52.57 1.52
CA ALA A 626 17.53 -52.48 2.85
C ALA A 626 16.57 -53.01 3.92
N GLU A 627 15.29 -52.65 3.85
CA GLU A 627 14.27 -53.18 4.78
C GLU A 627 14.15 -54.72 4.73
N LEU A 628 14.23 -55.32 3.53
CA LEU A 628 14.20 -56.77 3.38
C LEU A 628 15.45 -57.43 3.93
N ILE A 629 16.63 -56.89 3.62
CA ILE A 629 17.92 -57.40 4.11
C ILE A 629 18.01 -57.25 5.63
N ARG A 630 17.52 -56.13 6.19
CA ARG A 630 17.50 -55.90 7.65
C ARG A 630 16.66 -56.95 8.37
N LEU A 631 15.46 -57.22 7.87
CA LEU A 631 14.59 -58.25 8.43
C LEU A 631 15.22 -59.64 8.34
N ALA A 632 15.82 -59.96 7.18
CA ALA A 632 16.54 -61.21 6.98
C ALA A 632 17.74 -61.37 7.93
N PHE A 633 18.50 -60.30 8.15
CA PHE A 633 19.63 -60.27 9.08
C PHE A 633 19.19 -60.52 10.52
N LEU A 634 18.11 -59.89 10.97
CA LEU A 634 17.55 -60.09 12.31
C LEU A 634 17.00 -61.51 12.51
N LEU A 635 16.67 -62.22 11.43
CA LEU A 635 16.29 -63.63 11.42
C LEU A 635 17.50 -64.56 11.19
N GLU A 636 18.72 -64.02 11.30
CA GLU A 636 19.99 -64.73 11.12
C GLU A 636 20.10 -65.47 9.78
N PHE A 637 19.41 -64.96 8.75
CA PHE A 637 19.32 -65.61 7.43
C PHE A 637 18.93 -67.09 7.47
N ASN A 638 18.13 -67.49 8.47
CA ASN A 638 17.62 -68.86 8.57
C ASN A 638 16.85 -69.26 7.29
N GLU A 639 17.23 -70.37 6.65
CA GLU A 639 16.69 -70.76 5.34
C GLU A 639 15.15 -70.90 5.32
N GLU A 640 14.54 -71.49 6.35
CA GLU A 640 13.09 -71.64 6.44
C GLU A 640 12.40 -70.27 6.58
N ALA A 641 12.97 -69.40 7.41
CA ALA A 641 12.48 -68.04 7.63
C ALA A 641 12.62 -67.18 6.37
N ILE A 642 13.74 -67.28 5.64
CA ILE A 642 13.95 -66.59 4.37
C ILE A 642 13.01 -67.14 3.29
N GLY A 643 12.81 -68.46 3.24
CA GLY A 643 11.85 -69.07 2.34
C GLY A 643 10.41 -68.57 2.58
N PHE A 644 10.02 -68.40 3.85
CA PHE A 644 8.74 -67.76 4.19
C PHE A 644 8.74 -66.27 3.86
N LEU A 645 9.83 -65.53 4.12
CA LEU A 645 9.95 -64.10 3.82
C LEU A 645 9.75 -63.82 2.34
N ILE A 646 10.45 -64.55 1.46
CA ILE A 646 10.33 -64.47 0.00
C ILE A 646 8.86 -64.67 -0.42
N LYS A 647 8.19 -65.70 0.10
CA LYS A 647 6.77 -65.95 -0.18
C LYS A 647 5.86 -64.82 0.32
N SER A 648 6.05 -64.39 1.57
CA SER A 648 5.20 -63.37 2.21
C SER A 648 5.31 -61.99 1.55
N LYS A 649 6.46 -61.69 0.94
CA LYS A 649 6.73 -60.46 0.19
C LYS A 649 6.44 -60.60 -1.30
N ASN A 650 5.86 -61.72 -1.73
CA ASN A 650 5.56 -62.06 -3.13
C ASN A 650 6.79 -61.95 -4.05
N LEU A 651 7.97 -62.24 -3.52
CA LEU A 651 9.21 -62.28 -4.30
C LEU A 651 9.24 -63.59 -5.10
N GLN A 652 9.71 -63.50 -6.34
CA GLN A 652 9.84 -64.65 -7.24
C GLN A 652 11.31 -64.86 -7.56
N ILE A 653 11.70 -66.11 -7.71
CA ILE A 653 13.03 -66.49 -8.17
C ILE A 653 12.81 -67.36 -9.39
N PHE A 654 13.38 -66.96 -10.52
CA PHE A 654 13.23 -67.72 -11.76
C PHE A 654 14.20 -68.90 -11.78
N MET A 655 13.94 -69.85 -12.68
CA MET A 655 14.73 -71.08 -12.76
C MET A 655 16.20 -70.80 -13.07
N GLU A 656 16.47 -69.83 -13.94
CA GLU A 656 17.84 -69.38 -14.27
C GLU A 656 18.58 -68.79 -13.07
N ASP A 657 17.86 -68.15 -12.14
CA ASP A 657 18.47 -67.56 -10.93
C ASP A 657 18.85 -68.65 -9.92
N GLU A 658 18.06 -69.72 -9.80
CA GLU A 658 18.42 -70.90 -8.99
C GLU A 658 19.63 -71.66 -9.56
N GLU A 659 19.76 -71.72 -10.90
CA GLU A 659 20.94 -72.28 -11.57
C GLU A 659 22.19 -71.43 -11.33
N PHE A 660 22.06 -70.11 -11.45
CA PHE A 660 23.14 -69.17 -11.12
C PHE A 660 23.56 -69.29 -9.65
N LEU A 661 22.60 -69.30 -8.70
CA LEU A 661 22.87 -69.44 -7.27
C LEU A 661 23.63 -70.73 -6.95
N SER A 662 23.26 -71.84 -7.59
CA SER A 662 23.91 -73.14 -7.38
C SER A 662 25.34 -73.20 -7.93
N THR A 663 25.63 -72.40 -8.96
CA THR A 663 26.96 -72.34 -9.59
C THR A 663 27.88 -71.33 -8.92
N ALA A 664 27.36 -70.13 -8.60
CA ALA A 664 28.13 -69.00 -8.08
C ALA A 664 28.31 -69.04 -6.55
N PHE A 665 27.38 -69.67 -5.83
CA PHE A 665 27.37 -69.80 -4.38
C PHE A 665 27.07 -71.26 -3.97
N PRO A 666 27.99 -72.21 -4.23
CA PRO A 666 27.77 -73.62 -3.95
C PRO A 666 27.56 -73.87 -2.45
N SER A 667 26.64 -74.78 -2.13
CA SER A 667 26.45 -75.29 -0.77
C SER A 667 27.64 -76.20 -0.43
N GLU A 668 28.48 -75.82 0.53
CA GLU A 668 29.42 -76.77 1.16
C GLU A 668 28.70 -77.77 2.06
#